data_AF-A0A0D2DWR0-F1
#
_entry.id   AF-A0A0D2DWR0-F1
#
_cell.length_a   1.000
_cell.length_b   1.000
_cell.length_c   1.000
_cell.angle_alpha   90.00
_cell.angle_beta   90.00
_cell.angle_gamma   90.00
#
_symmetry.space_group_name_H-M   'P 1'
#
loop_
_entity.id
_entity.type
_entity.pdbx_description
1 polymer ?
#
loop_
_entity_poly.entity_id
_entity_poly.type
_entity_poly.pdbx_seq_one_letter_code
_entity_poly.pdbx_strand_id
1 'polypeptide(L)'
;MAGPVRLPINLDALQDYLQTCVPDIKTPLSIKQFGDGQSNPTYQLTGADGNRYVLRKKPPGALLSQTAHNIEREYRVLRALEKTDVPVPKVYCLCTDPAIIGTIFYVMEFLDGRIFTQQSLPGVSPSERTSMWRSAMETLARIHGVDYKGLGLGSLEKPDKFYVRQIRTFTSLSIQQAQATDKETGVPVAKVPHLNEMTEAFQDVRYQPEDRKTLIHGDYMMHNLIFHKTEPRVIGVLDWEMTTVGHPLADLVNVTAPFVSATASTHVGANKDSAAFKPGATPGLPARQQCVAWYARVTGWDPSEDLAWGDAFSAFRTAVVMQGIAARYALRQNSSARASEFGPQVVPNSRWAWELVLRFKTQQGKRTPSSGKRGTPKVTGEILDVYLCISEHPTHCPPICVEKFVHEECIPADPVFLAQIGTGNGRWHGHPSIIDELKKKARALGMWNMFLPKNHYKDGPQFTNLEYALMAEYLGKSSIASEACNCSPPDTGNMEVLARYGSPAQKNQWLKPLMEGQIRSAFLMTEPDIASSDGSNIQLRIERHGDHYLLNGSKTWASGTGDERCKIYLVMGKSNPDHPDPYRRQSIILVPSDTPGMKIHRMLSVYGYDDAPHGHGQITFTNVKVPLDALVLGEGRGFEIMQGRLGPGRIHHAMRAIGAAEYALEWLINRLNDERKKPFGKQLSEHGVLLEWVAKSRIEIDASRLVVLNAAIKIDQMDAKFALKEIAEAKIKVPQVALEVVDRAIQVHGAVGVGQDTPLASMWAHLRTLRIADGPDEAHLHQLGRRENKQRKDEVKRRLAQQLAKTEFLFQSMGVDRNELGNAKFNAKL
;
A
#
# COMPACT_ATOMS: atom_id res chain seq x y z
N MET A 1 21.13 -14.86 -36.41
CA MET A 1 19.77 -14.28 -36.31
C MET A 1 18.92 -14.52 -37.55
N ALA A 2 19.47 -14.43 -38.78
CA ALA A 2 18.69 -14.73 -39.98
C ALA A 2 18.67 -16.24 -40.29
N GLY A 3 17.50 -16.76 -40.66
CA GLY A 3 17.23 -18.16 -40.98
C GLY A 3 16.32 -18.32 -42.21
N PRO A 4 15.69 -19.49 -42.39
CA PRO A 4 14.79 -19.75 -43.51
C PRO A 4 13.67 -18.72 -43.62
N VAL A 5 13.31 -18.36 -44.85
CA VAL A 5 12.21 -17.45 -45.15
C VAL A 5 10.88 -18.12 -44.82
N ARG A 6 10.11 -17.52 -43.90
CA ARG A 6 8.78 -17.97 -43.49
C ARG A 6 7.67 -17.25 -44.25
N LEU A 7 7.89 -15.98 -44.57
CA LEU A 7 6.99 -15.16 -45.38
C LEU A 7 7.65 -14.91 -46.75
N PRO A 8 7.25 -15.62 -47.81
CA PRO A 8 7.90 -15.55 -49.11
C PRO A 8 7.82 -14.15 -49.73
N ILE A 9 8.82 -13.82 -50.53
CA ILE A 9 8.95 -12.58 -51.31
C ILE A 9 9.20 -13.00 -52.75
N ASN A 10 8.57 -12.30 -53.71
CA ASN A 10 8.91 -12.46 -55.12
C ASN A 10 10.32 -11.90 -55.36
N LEU A 11 11.31 -12.79 -55.35
CA LEU A 11 12.72 -12.43 -55.38
C LEU A 11 13.12 -11.85 -56.75
N ASP A 12 12.55 -12.36 -57.84
CA ASP A 12 12.85 -11.87 -59.19
C ASP A 12 12.36 -10.42 -59.35
N ALA A 13 11.12 -10.14 -58.99
CA ALA A 13 10.59 -8.77 -59.03
C ALA A 13 11.35 -7.80 -58.11
N LEU A 14 11.81 -8.28 -56.95
CA LEU A 14 12.68 -7.50 -56.06
C LEU A 14 14.04 -7.19 -56.72
N GLN A 15 14.66 -8.18 -57.35
CA GLN A 15 15.95 -8.02 -58.04
C GLN A 15 15.85 -7.03 -59.19
N ASP A 16 14.82 -7.13 -60.03
CA ASP A 16 14.58 -6.22 -61.15
C ASP A 16 14.40 -4.77 -60.66
N TYR A 17 13.61 -4.58 -59.59
CA TYR A 17 13.42 -3.28 -58.97
C TYR A 17 14.72 -2.70 -58.42
N LEU A 18 15.51 -3.50 -57.69
CA LEU A 18 16.77 -3.05 -57.09
C LEU A 18 17.85 -2.76 -58.13
N GLN A 19 17.92 -3.53 -59.20
CA GLN A 19 18.86 -3.28 -60.31
C GLN A 19 18.60 -1.92 -60.97
N THR A 20 17.35 -1.46 -60.95
CA THR A 20 16.96 -0.13 -61.47
C THR A 20 17.18 0.98 -60.44
N CYS A 21 16.72 0.79 -59.20
CA CYS A 21 16.66 1.86 -58.20
C CYS A 21 17.93 1.99 -57.34
N VAL A 22 18.68 0.90 -57.16
CA VAL A 22 19.88 0.82 -56.32
C VAL A 22 20.91 -0.10 -56.97
N PRO A 23 21.52 0.31 -58.12
CA PRO A 23 22.44 -0.54 -58.89
C PRO A 23 23.72 -0.95 -58.12
N ASP A 24 23.99 -0.35 -56.97
CA ASP A 24 25.06 -0.76 -56.05
C ASP A 24 24.79 -2.14 -55.43
N ILE A 25 23.52 -2.55 -55.29
CA ILE A 25 23.14 -3.88 -54.80
C ILE A 25 23.24 -4.88 -55.96
N LYS A 26 24.29 -5.72 -55.93
CA LYS A 26 24.58 -6.68 -57.02
C LYS A 26 23.68 -7.92 -56.93
N THR A 27 22.85 -8.13 -57.95
CA THR A 27 22.04 -9.34 -58.13
C THR A 27 22.87 -10.47 -58.79
N PRO A 28 22.52 -11.77 -58.65
CA PRO A 28 21.39 -12.29 -57.88
C PRO A 28 21.57 -12.16 -56.37
N LEU A 29 20.45 -12.13 -55.64
CA LEU A 29 20.40 -11.98 -54.19
C LEU A 29 20.13 -13.33 -53.54
N SER A 30 20.80 -13.61 -52.42
CA SER A 30 20.33 -14.61 -51.47
C SER A 30 19.58 -13.94 -50.32
N ILE A 31 18.49 -14.56 -49.87
CA ILE A 31 17.60 -14.00 -48.86
C ILE A 31 17.49 -14.91 -47.64
N LYS A 32 17.55 -14.32 -46.44
CA LYS A 32 17.25 -14.98 -45.17
C LYS A 32 16.32 -14.08 -44.35
N GLN A 33 15.44 -14.64 -43.53
CA GLN A 33 14.54 -13.85 -42.68
C GLN A 33 15.07 -13.80 -41.25
N PHE A 34 15.08 -12.61 -40.64
CA PHE A 34 15.43 -12.48 -39.22
C PHE A 34 14.39 -13.18 -38.32
N GLY A 35 14.87 -13.81 -37.25
CA GLY A 35 14.02 -14.49 -36.27
C GLY A 35 13.32 -13.54 -35.30
N ASP A 36 14.03 -12.49 -34.88
CA ASP A 36 13.58 -11.48 -33.92
C ASP A 36 13.05 -10.23 -34.64
N GLY A 37 12.06 -9.54 -34.04
CA GLY A 37 11.38 -8.36 -34.62
C GLY A 37 9.98 -8.70 -35.16
N GLN A 38 9.00 -8.85 -34.28
CA GLN A 38 7.68 -9.42 -34.60
C GLN A 38 6.72 -8.45 -35.34
N SER A 39 6.95 -7.13 -35.35
CA SER A 39 5.99 -6.20 -35.96
C SER A 39 6.08 -6.17 -37.48
N ASN A 40 7.27 -5.89 -38.02
CA ASN A 40 7.51 -5.74 -39.46
C ASN A 40 8.50 -6.82 -39.95
N PRO A 41 8.09 -7.68 -40.90
CA PRO A 41 8.98 -8.68 -41.47
C PRO A 41 10.28 -8.07 -42.00
N THR A 42 11.40 -8.60 -41.50
CA THR A 42 12.74 -8.09 -41.79
C THR A 42 13.61 -9.22 -42.34
N TYR A 43 14.36 -8.93 -43.40
CA TYR A 43 15.12 -9.90 -44.18
C TYR A 43 16.55 -9.42 -44.39
N GLN A 44 17.51 -10.34 -44.31
CA GLN A 44 18.86 -10.12 -44.77
C GLN A 44 18.92 -10.46 -46.26
N LEU A 45 19.36 -9.49 -47.06
CA LEU A 45 19.74 -9.69 -48.45
C LEU A 45 21.26 -9.81 -48.52
N THR A 46 21.77 -10.73 -49.33
CA THR A 46 23.22 -10.83 -49.61
C THR A 46 23.41 -10.78 -51.12
N GLY A 47 24.13 -9.77 -51.59
CA GLY A 47 24.44 -9.57 -53.00
C GLY A 47 25.42 -10.61 -53.54
N ALA A 48 25.53 -10.66 -54.86
CA ALA A 48 26.50 -11.51 -55.56
C ALA A 48 27.96 -11.18 -55.20
N ASP A 49 28.22 -9.95 -54.77
CA ASP A 49 29.50 -9.45 -54.25
C ASP A 49 29.74 -9.81 -52.77
N GLY A 50 28.79 -10.49 -52.12
CA GLY A 50 28.85 -10.83 -50.70
C GLY A 50 28.44 -9.70 -49.75
N ASN A 51 28.15 -8.50 -50.26
CA ASN A 51 27.68 -7.39 -49.44
C ASN A 51 26.29 -7.67 -48.89
N ARG A 52 26.05 -7.28 -47.65
CA ARG A 52 24.79 -7.54 -46.95
C ARG A 52 23.96 -6.28 -46.80
N TYR A 53 22.67 -6.45 -46.92
CA TYR A 53 21.66 -5.42 -46.78
C TYR A 53 20.49 -5.95 -45.95
N VAL A 54 19.62 -5.06 -45.49
CA VAL A 54 18.41 -5.40 -44.76
C VAL A 54 17.20 -4.86 -45.50
N LEU A 55 16.24 -5.73 -45.82
CA LEU A 55 14.94 -5.35 -46.33
C LEU A 55 13.92 -5.41 -45.20
N ARG A 56 13.19 -4.33 -44.98
CA ARG A 56 12.07 -4.27 -44.02
C ARG A 56 10.79 -3.91 -44.76
N LYS A 57 9.73 -4.68 -44.50
CA LYS A 57 8.44 -4.52 -45.21
C LYS A 57 7.27 -4.56 -44.25
N LYS A 58 6.10 -4.06 -44.68
CA LYS A 58 4.87 -4.21 -43.89
C LYS A 58 4.44 -5.68 -43.83
N PRO A 59 3.80 -6.13 -42.75
CA PRO A 59 3.20 -7.46 -42.73
C PRO A 59 2.15 -7.61 -43.84
N PRO A 60 1.94 -8.82 -44.37
CA PRO A 60 0.93 -9.06 -45.40
C PRO A 60 -0.49 -8.90 -44.84
N GLY A 61 -1.45 -8.61 -45.71
CA GLY A 61 -2.88 -8.51 -45.38
C GLY A 61 -3.35 -7.12 -44.96
N ALA A 62 -4.64 -7.01 -44.65
CA ALA A 62 -5.26 -5.76 -44.20
C ALA A 62 -4.75 -5.40 -42.80
N LEU A 63 -4.10 -4.24 -42.68
CA LEU A 63 -3.59 -3.75 -41.40
C LEU A 63 -4.77 -3.28 -40.53
N LEU A 64 -4.90 -3.85 -39.33
CA LEU A 64 -5.92 -3.47 -38.35
C LEU A 64 -5.82 -1.99 -37.90
N SER A 65 -4.62 -1.39 -38.03
CA SER A 65 -4.36 0.00 -37.70
C SER A 65 -3.58 0.68 -38.81
N GLN A 66 -4.11 1.79 -39.34
CA GLN A 66 -3.42 2.63 -40.33
C GLN A 66 -2.19 3.35 -39.76
N THR A 67 -2.06 3.41 -38.43
CA THR A 67 -0.91 4.05 -37.76
C THR A 67 0.20 3.08 -37.39
N ALA A 68 -0.08 1.77 -37.33
CA ALA A 68 0.91 0.74 -37.08
C ALA A 68 1.70 0.41 -38.36
N HIS A 69 2.86 -0.21 -38.22
CA HIS A 69 3.67 -0.69 -39.36
C HIS A 69 4.07 0.43 -40.33
N ASN A 70 4.36 1.63 -39.81
CA ASN A 70 4.63 2.82 -40.61
C ASN A 70 6.09 2.88 -41.06
N ILE A 71 6.49 1.91 -41.88
CA ILE A 71 7.87 1.78 -42.37
C ILE A 71 8.30 2.98 -43.24
N GLU A 72 7.37 3.71 -43.85
CA GLU A 72 7.65 4.92 -44.62
C GLU A 72 8.07 6.08 -43.72
N ARG A 73 7.54 6.15 -42.49
CA ARG A 73 8.02 7.09 -41.48
C ARG A 73 9.43 6.71 -41.04
N GLU A 74 9.65 5.44 -40.73
CA GLU A 74 10.97 4.95 -40.34
C GLU A 74 12.02 5.28 -41.42
N TYR A 75 11.74 4.99 -42.69
CA TYR A 75 12.64 5.35 -43.81
C TYR A 75 12.95 6.85 -43.85
N ARG A 76 11.93 7.72 -43.71
CA ARG A 76 12.12 9.18 -43.73
C ARG A 76 12.96 9.67 -42.56
N VAL A 77 12.76 9.10 -41.36
CA VAL A 77 13.53 9.44 -40.17
C VAL A 77 14.98 8.98 -40.32
N LEU A 78 15.22 7.73 -40.72
CA LEU A 78 16.57 7.22 -40.99
C LEU A 78 17.29 8.10 -42.02
N ARG A 79 16.65 8.40 -43.14
CA ARG A 79 17.20 9.27 -44.19
C ARG A 79 17.53 10.69 -43.72
N ALA A 80 16.75 11.21 -42.78
CA ALA A 80 16.99 12.51 -42.17
C ALA A 80 18.17 12.47 -41.19
N LEU A 81 18.23 11.44 -40.35
CA LEU A 81 19.27 11.26 -39.32
C LEU A 81 20.64 10.92 -39.90
N GLU A 82 20.73 10.38 -41.12
CA GLU A 82 21.98 10.24 -41.88
C GLU A 82 22.81 11.55 -41.96
N LYS A 83 22.15 12.70 -41.81
CA LYS A 83 22.80 14.02 -41.83
C LYS A 83 23.29 14.49 -40.45
N THR A 84 23.24 13.62 -39.45
CA THR A 84 23.58 13.92 -38.05
C THR A 84 24.64 12.97 -37.51
N ASP A 85 25.06 13.16 -36.27
CA ASP A 85 25.95 12.26 -35.54
C ASP A 85 25.19 11.13 -34.82
N VAL A 86 23.87 11.02 -35.00
CA VAL A 86 23.08 9.89 -34.50
C VAL A 86 23.41 8.64 -35.32
N PRO A 87 23.89 7.55 -34.70
CA PRO A 87 24.24 6.35 -35.43
C PRO A 87 22.99 5.61 -35.93
N VAL A 88 22.73 5.67 -37.23
CA VAL A 88 21.63 4.98 -37.92
C VAL A 88 22.15 4.25 -39.16
N PRO A 89 21.54 3.12 -39.57
CA PRO A 89 21.88 2.48 -40.84
C PRO A 89 21.53 3.39 -42.01
N LYS A 90 22.40 3.40 -43.04
CA LYS A 90 22.09 4.07 -44.30
C LYS A 90 20.88 3.41 -44.98
N VAL A 91 19.90 4.19 -45.41
CA VAL A 91 18.79 3.72 -46.25
C VAL A 91 19.09 3.94 -47.73
N TYR A 92 18.78 2.93 -48.55
CA TYR A 92 19.08 2.93 -49.98
C TYR A 92 17.87 3.32 -50.83
N CYS A 93 16.70 2.74 -50.56
CA CYS A 93 15.48 3.03 -51.29
C CYS A 93 14.23 2.70 -50.48
N LEU A 94 13.13 3.38 -50.77
CA LEU A 94 11.78 3.06 -50.34
C LEU A 94 10.93 2.75 -51.58
N CYS A 95 10.35 1.56 -51.64
CA CYS A 95 9.37 1.19 -52.65
C CYS A 95 7.96 1.30 -52.05
N THR A 96 7.16 2.20 -52.61
CA THR A 96 5.75 2.38 -52.24
C THR A 96 4.78 1.62 -53.15
N ASP A 97 5.28 0.97 -54.20
CA ASP A 97 4.47 0.18 -55.12
C ASP A 97 4.30 -1.26 -54.60
N PRO A 98 3.11 -1.65 -54.09
CA PRO A 98 2.89 -3.00 -53.61
C PRO A 98 2.92 -4.04 -54.73
N ALA A 99 2.87 -3.66 -56.01
CA ALA A 99 2.95 -4.61 -57.12
C ALA A 99 4.30 -5.34 -57.20
N ILE A 100 5.37 -4.76 -56.64
CA ILE A 100 6.73 -5.33 -56.73
C ILE A 100 6.87 -6.61 -55.87
N ILE A 101 6.61 -6.52 -54.56
CA ILE A 101 6.71 -7.68 -53.65
C ILE A 101 5.46 -7.94 -52.81
N GLY A 102 4.33 -7.40 -53.23
CA GLY A 102 3.03 -7.53 -52.53
C GLY A 102 2.82 -6.54 -51.39
N THR A 103 3.78 -5.66 -51.10
CA THR A 103 3.70 -4.68 -50.01
C THR A 103 4.77 -3.60 -50.15
N ILE A 104 4.58 -2.49 -49.43
CA ILE A 104 5.58 -1.43 -49.27
C ILE A 104 6.79 -1.99 -48.52
N PHE A 105 7.99 -1.61 -48.93
CA PHE A 105 9.24 -2.00 -48.29
C PHE A 105 10.33 -0.95 -48.49
N TYR A 106 11.36 -0.99 -47.64
CA TYR A 106 12.59 -0.26 -47.87
C TYR A 106 13.81 -1.16 -47.65
N VAL A 107 14.95 -0.75 -48.22
CA VAL A 107 16.24 -1.43 -48.04
C VAL A 107 17.21 -0.49 -47.33
N MET A 108 17.92 -1.03 -46.35
CA MET A 108 18.94 -0.33 -45.56
C MET A 108 20.22 -1.16 -45.41
N GLU A 109 21.25 -0.52 -44.87
CA GLU A 109 22.54 -1.10 -44.57
C GLU A 109 22.44 -2.24 -43.55
N PHE A 110 23.18 -3.31 -43.80
CA PHE A 110 23.44 -4.31 -42.77
C PHE A 110 24.60 -3.84 -41.90
N LEU A 111 24.30 -3.35 -40.70
CA LEU A 111 25.31 -3.03 -39.71
C LEU A 111 25.76 -4.30 -38.98
N ASP A 112 27.00 -4.71 -39.24
CA ASP A 112 27.55 -5.94 -38.66
C ASP A 112 28.06 -5.68 -37.24
N GLY A 113 27.21 -5.90 -36.25
CA GLY A 113 27.49 -5.64 -34.83
C GLY A 113 26.77 -6.59 -33.86
N ARG A 114 26.82 -6.24 -32.58
CA ARG A 114 26.25 -7.02 -31.46
C ARG A 114 24.90 -6.43 -31.06
N ILE A 115 23.86 -7.27 -31.01
CA ILE A 115 22.53 -6.93 -30.50
C ILE A 115 22.27 -7.76 -29.26
N PHE A 116 21.79 -7.12 -28.19
CA PHE A 116 21.51 -7.78 -26.91
C PHE A 116 20.02 -7.75 -26.62
N THR A 117 19.41 -8.92 -26.39
CA THR A 117 17.99 -9.03 -26.04
C THR A 117 17.70 -8.63 -24.59
N GLN A 118 18.70 -8.74 -23.71
CA GLN A 118 18.63 -8.33 -22.30
C GLN A 118 19.34 -6.98 -22.11
N GLN A 119 18.72 -6.06 -21.39
CA GLN A 119 19.27 -4.75 -21.05
C GLN A 119 20.43 -4.83 -20.05
N SER A 120 20.56 -5.95 -19.33
CA SER A 120 21.71 -6.21 -18.43
C SER A 120 23.04 -6.43 -19.17
N LEU A 121 23.01 -6.61 -20.50
CA LEU A 121 24.15 -6.89 -21.37
C LEU A 121 24.97 -8.09 -20.84
N PRO A 122 24.41 -9.31 -20.85
CA PRO A 122 25.12 -10.50 -20.40
C PRO A 122 26.30 -10.83 -21.35
N GLY A 123 27.33 -11.49 -20.81
CA GLY A 123 28.48 -11.97 -21.60
C GLY A 123 29.60 -10.95 -21.85
N VAL A 124 29.43 -9.67 -21.50
CA VAL A 124 30.50 -8.66 -21.57
C VAL A 124 31.16 -8.41 -20.20
N SER A 125 32.38 -7.89 -20.21
CA SER A 125 33.10 -7.54 -18.97
C SER A 125 32.40 -6.40 -18.21
N PRO A 126 32.62 -6.23 -16.89
CA PRO A 126 32.05 -5.12 -16.13
C PRO A 126 32.39 -3.74 -16.69
N SER A 127 33.65 -3.51 -17.08
CA SER A 127 34.10 -2.24 -17.66
C SER A 127 33.46 -1.94 -19.02
N GLU A 128 33.30 -2.99 -19.83
CA GLU A 128 32.65 -2.90 -21.13
C GLU A 128 31.15 -2.62 -20.97
N ARG A 129 30.47 -3.29 -20.04
CA ARG A 129 29.05 -3.04 -19.70
C ARG A 129 28.80 -1.59 -19.31
N THR A 130 29.63 -1.02 -18.44
CA THR A 130 29.54 0.40 -18.05
C THR A 130 29.69 1.32 -19.26
N SER A 131 30.67 1.03 -20.12
CA SER A 131 30.97 1.84 -21.31
C SER A 131 29.87 1.75 -22.37
N MET A 132 29.29 0.56 -22.58
CA MET A 132 28.15 0.35 -23.48
C MET A 132 26.91 1.09 -23.01
N TRP A 133 26.58 1.01 -21.71
CA TRP A 133 25.48 1.80 -21.13
C TRP A 133 25.72 3.30 -21.29
N ARG A 134 26.95 3.78 -21.07
CA ARG A 134 27.28 5.18 -21.32
C ARG A 134 27.04 5.56 -22.79
N SER A 135 27.54 4.76 -23.73
CA SER A 135 27.31 5.01 -25.15
C SER A 135 25.83 5.01 -25.51
N ALA A 136 25.01 4.14 -24.90
CA ALA A 136 23.57 4.12 -25.11
C ALA A 136 22.90 5.39 -24.57
N MET A 137 23.27 5.87 -23.38
CA MET A 137 22.71 7.11 -22.81
C MET A 137 23.14 8.36 -23.57
N GLU A 138 24.40 8.43 -24.01
CA GLU A 138 24.90 9.56 -24.81
C GLU A 138 24.31 9.56 -26.22
N THR A 139 24.03 8.38 -26.79
CA THR A 139 23.31 8.27 -28.07
C THR A 139 21.86 8.76 -27.94
N LEU A 140 21.16 8.37 -26.87
CA LEU A 140 19.81 8.88 -26.61
C LEU A 140 19.81 10.42 -26.47
N ALA A 141 20.81 10.96 -25.78
CA ALA A 141 20.96 12.41 -25.64
C ALA A 141 21.17 13.11 -27.00
N ARG A 142 21.99 12.55 -27.91
CA ARG A 142 22.16 13.09 -29.27
C ARG A 142 20.85 13.07 -30.06
N ILE A 143 20.06 12.00 -29.97
CA ILE A 143 18.74 11.90 -30.60
C ILE A 143 17.85 13.06 -30.15
N HIS A 144 17.79 13.30 -28.84
CA HIS A 144 16.96 14.38 -28.27
C HIS A 144 17.51 15.78 -28.56
N GLY A 145 18.79 15.91 -28.90
CA GLY A 145 19.45 17.16 -29.27
C GLY A 145 19.36 17.52 -30.76
N VAL A 146 18.81 16.63 -31.60
CA VAL A 146 18.70 16.86 -33.05
C VAL A 146 17.72 18.00 -33.36
N ASP A 147 18.15 18.92 -34.24
CA ASP A 147 17.25 19.89 -34.87
C ASP A 147 16.34 19.21 -35.90
N TYR A 148 15.27 18.58 -35.41
CA TYR A 148 14.32 17.87 -36.24
C TYR A 148 13.63 18.77 -37.27
N LYS A 149 13.52 20.08 -37.02
CA LYS A 149 12.93 21.03 -37.98
C LYS A 149 13.88 21.25 -39.15
N GLY A 150 15.16 21.51 -38.87
CA GLY A 150 16.21 21.62 -39.89
C GLY A 150 16.37 20.35 -40.73
N LEU A 151 16.04 19.19 -40.18
CA LEU A 151 16.03 17.92 -40.91
C LEU A 151 14.77 17.64 -41.75
N GLY A 152 13.79 18.55 -41.76
CA GLY A 152 12.52 18.35 -42.47
C GLY A 152 11.55 17.39 -41.78
N LEU A 153 11.76 17.10 -40.50
CA LEU A 153 10.88 16.25 -39.68
C LEU A 153 9.83 17.05 -38.89
N GLY A 154 9.69 18.35 -39.16
CA GLY A 154 8.72 19.23 -38.49
C GLY A 154 7.27 18.74 -38.58
N SER A 155 6.90 17.99 -39.61
CA SER A 155 5.56 17.39 -39.76
C SER A 155 5.21 16.34 -38.69
N LEU A 156 6.21 15.84 -37.94
CA LEU A 156 6.00 14.93 -36.81
C LEU A 156 5.49 15.69 -35.56
N GLU A 157 5.68 17.00 -35.51
CA GLU A 157 5.17 17.84 -34.43
C GLU A 157 3.64 17.89 -34.44
N LYS A 158 3.07 17.89 -33.24
CA LYS A 158 1.63 17.99 -32.99
C LYS A 158 1.35 19.28 -32.23
N PRO A 159 0.17 19.90 -32.41
CA PRO A 159 -0.16 21.17 -31.77
C PRO A 159 -0.26 21.06 -30.24
N ASP A 160 -0.88 19.99 -29.74
CA ASP A 160 -1.05 19.75 -28.30
C ASP A 160 0.26 19.33 -27.62
N LYS A 161 0.43 19.72 -26.35
CA LYS A 161 1.52 19.24 -25.46
C LYS A 161 1.57 17.71 -25.44
N PHE A 162 2.78 17.15 -25.37
CA PHE A 162 3.00 15.72 -25.53
C PHE A 162 2.25 14.89 -24.48
N TYR A 163 2.46 15.14 -23.18
CA TYR A 163 1.85 14.34 -22.12
C TYR A 163 0.34 14.51 -22.03
N VAL A 164 -0.19 15.71 -22.27
CA VAL A 164 -1.65 15.93 -22.38
C VAL A 164 -2.27 15.00 -23.42
N ARG A 165 -1.63 14.87 -24.60
CA ARG A 165 -2.07 13.93 -25.63
C ARG A 165 -1.90 12.48 -25.19
N GLN A 166 -0.77 12.10 -24.61
CA GLN A 166 -0.50 10.73 -24.18
C GLN A 166 -1.50 10.27 -23.11
N ILE A 167 -1.79 11.09 -22.10
CA ILE A 167 -2.78 10.82 -21.06
C ILE A 167 -4.14 10.54 -21.71
N ARG A 168 -4.63 11.48 -22.55
CA ARG A 168 -5.90 11.30 -23.27
C ARG A 168 -5.94 10.01 -24.09
N THR A 169 -4.88 9.71 -24.82
CA THR A 169 -4.79 8.51 -25.66
C THR A 169 -4.82 7.23 -24.82
N PHE A 170 -4.00 7.09 -23.78
CA PHE A 170 -3.93 5.87 -22.99
C PHE A 170 -5.16 5.66 -22.12
N THR A 171 -5.75 6.72 -21.57
CA THR A 171 -7.03 6.60 -20.85
C THR A 171 -8.14 6.13 -21.78
N SER A 172 -8.28 6.74 -22.97
CA SER A 172 -9.28 6.32 -23.96
C SER A 172 -9.06 4.88 -24.44
N LEU A 173 -7.81 4.49 -24.68
CA LEU A 173 -7.47 3.13 -25.08
C LEU A 173 -7.83 2.12 -23.99
N SER A 174 -7.52 2.40 -22.72
CA SER A 174 -7.82 1.49 -21.62
C SER A 174 -9.32 1.28 -21.43
N ILE A 175 -10.12 2.35 -21.57
CA ILE A 175 -11.58 2.28 -21.52
C ILE A 175 -12.11 1.37 -22.64
N GLN A 176 -11.62 1.55 -23.88
CA GLN A 176 -12.04 0.72 -25.03
C GLN A 176 -11.58 -0.73 -24.88
N GLN A 177 -10.34 -0.96 -24.46
CA GLN A 177 -9.79 -2.32 -24.31
C GLN A 177 -10.48 -3.13 -23.22
N ALA A 178 -10.97 -2.48 -22.16
CA ALA A 178 -11.76 -3.11 -21.11
C ALA A 178 -13.15 -3.62 -21.58
N GLN A 179 -13.62 -3.19 -22.75
CA GLN A 179 -14.88 -3.67 -23.34
C GLN A 179 -14.70 -4.99 -24.12
N ALA A 180 -13.47 -5.40 -24.40
CA ALA A 180 -13.22 -6.66 -25.06
C ALA A 180 -13.57 -7.83 -24.13
N THR A 181 -14.22 -8.84 -24.68
CA THR A 181 -14.64 -10.06 -23.98
C THR A 181 -13.98 -11.27 -24.64
N ASP A 182 -13.49 -12.20 -23.82
CA ASP A 182 -12.90 -13.44 -24.33
C ASP A 182 -13.97 -14.27 -25.04
N LYS A 183 -13.69 -14.65 -26.30
CA LYS A 183 -14.64 -15.33 -27.18
C LYS A 183 -15.10 -16.71 -26.70
N GLU A 184 -14.31 -17.39 -25.86
CA GLU A 184 -14.63 -18.73 -25.37
C GLU A 184 -15.30 -18.69 -24.00
N THR A 185 -14.76 -17.89 -23.09
CA THR A 185 -15.21 -17.86 -21.69
C THR A 185 -16.32 -16.83 -21.44
N GLY A 186 -16.50 -15.86 -22.35
CA GLY A 186 -17.40 -14.73 -22.13
C GLY A 186 -16.92 -13.75 -21.05
N VAL A 187 -15.70 -13.91 -20.54
CA VAL A 187 -15.15 -13.07 -19.46
C VAL A 187 -14.57 -11.78 -20.04
N PRO A 188 -14.96 -10.59 -19.53
CA PRO A 188 -14.36 -9.33 -19.92
C PRO A 188 -12.88 -9.23 -19.56
N VAL A 189 -12.09 -8.56 -20.40
CA VAL A 189 -10.70 -8.24 -20.09
C VAL A 189 -10.63 -7.37 -18.84
N ALA A 190 -9.67 -7.68 -17.96
CA ALA A 190 -9.48 -6.94 -16.73
C ALA A 190 -9.34 -5.42 -17.01
N LYS A 191 -10.07 -4.62 -16.23
CA LYS A 191 -9.87 -3.16 -16.19
C LYS A 191 -8.52 -2.86 -15.54
N VAL A 192 -7.92 -1.73 -15.90
CA VAL A 192 -6.76 -1.14 -15.21
C VAL A 192 -7.27 -0.51 -13.90
N PRO A 193 -6.95 -1.08 -12.71
CA PRO A 193 -7.31 -0.46 -11.43
C PRO A 193 -6.75 0.96 -11.30
N HIS A 194 -7.48 1.85 -10.63
CA HIS A 194 -7.10 3.25 -10.43
C HIS A 194 -6.93 4.07 -11.73
N LEU A 195 -7.54 3.64 -12.84
CA LEU A 195 -7.42 4.34 -14.11
C LEU A 195 -7.80 5.83 -13.99
N ASN A 196 -8.92 6.12 -13.32
CA ASN A 196 -9.42 7.49 -13.18
C ASN A 196 -8.51 8.30 -12.27
N GLU A 197 -8.11 7.75 -11.13
CA GLU A 197 -7.27 8.40 -10.13
C GLU A 197 -5.86 8.68 -10.66
N MET A 198 -5.29 7.72 -11.40
CA MET A 198 -4.03 7.92 -12.13
C MET A 198 -4.19 9.00 -13.20
N THR A 199 -5.26 8.95 -14.00
CA THR A 199 -5.53 9.94 -15.05
C THR A 199 -5.64 11.34 -14.46
N GLU A 200 -6.41 11.53 -13.39
CA GLU A 200 -6.56 12.80 -12.68
C GLU A 200 -5.22 13.29 -12.13
N ALA A 201 -4.43 12.40 -11.51
CA ALA A 201 -3.11 12.73 -11.00
C ALA A 201 -2.14 13.17 -12.10
N PHE A 202 -2.18 12.54 -13.27
CA PHE A 202 -1.37 12.94 -14.42
C PHE A 202 -1.90 14.21 -15.10
N GLN A 203 -3.19 14.50 -15.01
CA GLN A 203 -3.81 15.71 -15.55
C GLN A 203 -3.57 16.94 -14.68
N ASP A 204 -3.24 16.77 -13.42
CA ASP A 204 -2.92 17.87 -12.51
C ASP A 204 -1.67 18.63 -12.97
N VAL A 205 -1.90 19.86 -13.45
CA VAL A 205 -0.86 20.74 -14.00
C VAL A 205 0.27 21.05 -13.01
N ARG A 206 0.02 20.91 -11.70
CA ARG A 206 1.03 21.12 -10.66
C ARG A 206 2.16 20.08 -10.71
N TYR A 207 1.89 18.91 -11.29
CA TYR A 207 2.83 17.79 -11.33
C TYR A 207 3.31 17.46 -12.75
N GLN A 208 2.64 17.96 -13.80
CA GLN A 208 3.01 17.67 -15.18
C GLN A 208 4.37 18.30 -15.55
N PRO A 209 5.28 17.53 -16.15
CA PRO A 209 6.53 18.05 -16.70
C PRO A 209 6.29 19.12 -17.79
N GLU A 210 7.20 20.09 -17.86
CA GLU A 210 7.17 21.14 -18.88
C GLU A 210 7.46 20.55 -20.28
N ASP A 211 6.63 20.88 -21.26
CA ASP A 211 6.76 20.35 -22.63
C ASP A 211 8.04 20.86 -23.31
N ARG A 212 8.89 19.96 -23.83
CA ARG A 212 10.20 20.31 -24.43
C ARG A 212 10.30 20.15 -25.94
N LYS A 213 9.39 19.39 -26.57
CA LYS A 213 9.32 19.14 -28.02
C LYS A 213 10.68 18.76 -28.65
N THR A 214 11.17 17.56 -28.32
CA THR A 214 12.33 16.97 -28.99
C THR A 214 11.89 15.87 -29.93
N LEU A 215 12.75 15.47 -30.88
CA LEU A 215 12.59 14.17 -31.53
C LEU A 215 12.68 13.09 -30.46
N ILE A 216 11.74 12.15 -30.44
CA ILE A 216 11.78 10.97 -29.57
C ILE A 216 11.68 9.71 -30.43
N HIS A 217 12.40 8.67 -30.03
CA HIS A 217 12.40 7.36 -30.67
C HIS A 217 11.07 6.63 -30.42
N GLY A 218 10.60 6.62 -29.18
CA GLY A 218 9.34 6.00 -28.75
C GLY A 218 9.48 4.56 -28.27
N ASP A 219 10.54 3.85 -28.69
CA ASP A 219 10.91 2.51 -28.18
C ASP A 219 12.41 2.35 -27.89
N TYR A 220 13.05 3.38 -27.34
CA TYR A 220 14.49 3.30 -27.11
C TYR A 220 14.82 2.29 -26.02
N MET A 221 15.47 1.18 -26.38
CA MET A 221 15.88 0.08 -25.49
C MET A 221 17.10 -0.65 -26.07
N MET A 222 17.83 -1.43 -25.25
CA MET A 222 19.07 -2.08 -25.70
C MET A 222 18.91 -3.07 -26.86
N HIS A 223 17.74 -3.69 -27.00
CA HIS A 223 17.48 -4.61 -28.11
C HIS A 223 17.29 -3.91 -29.46
N ASN A 224 17.04 -2.60 -29.45
CA ASN A 224 16.98 -1.74 -30.63
C ASN A 224 18.33 -1.04 -30.92
N LEU A 225 19.40 -1.39 -30.19
CA LEU A 225 20.74 -0.88 -30.41
C LEU A 225 21.65 -1.95 -31.00
N ILE A 226 22.45 -1.54 -31.99
CA ILE A 226 23.57 -2.32 -32.51
C ILE A 226 24.85 -1.72 -31.92
N PHE A 227 25.58 -2.52 -31.16
CA PHE A 227 26.92 -2.16 -30.69
C PHE A 227 27.97 -2.64 -31.69
N HIS A 228 29.10 -1.93 -31.77
CA HIS A 228 30.25 -2.39 -32.57
C HIS A 228 30.65 -3.82 -32.18
N LYS A 229 31.19 -4.60 -33.13
CA LYS A 229 31.56 -6.00 -32.92
C LYS A 229 32.46 -6.22 -31.71
N THR A 230 33.38 -5.29 -31.49
CA THR A 230 34.46 -5.41 -30.50
C THR A 230 34.58 -4.19 -29.59
N GLU A 231 33.90 -3.08 -29.89
CA GLU A 231 34.02 -1.83 -29.13
C GLU A 231 32.72 -1.53 -28.38
N PRO A 232 32.77 -0.90 -27.19
CA PRO A 232 31.59 -0.60 -26.38
C PRO A 232 30.85 0.66 -26.86
N ARG A 233 30.64 0.81 -28.17
CA ARG A 233 29.92 1.96 -28.76
C ARG A 233 28.76 1.53 -29.62
N VAL A 234 27.67 2.30 -29.57
CA VAL A 234 26.52 2.14 -30.46
C VAL A 234 26.92 2.56 -31.88
N ILE A 235 26.58 1.72 -32.86
CA ILE A 235 26.80 1.96 -34.29
C ILE A 235 25.50 2.00 -35.10
N GLY A 236 24.37 1.62 -34.49
CA GLY A 236 23.06 1.73 -35.11
C GLY A 236 21.93 1.75 -34.08
N VAL A 237 20.93 2.59 -34.33
CA VAL A 237 19.64 2.60 -33.63
C VAL A 237 18.58 2.16 -34.63
N LEU A 238 17.79 1.16 -34.27
CA LEU A 238 16.78 0.53 -35.11
C LEU A 238 15.37 0.82 -34.59
N ASP A 239 14.37 0.56 -35.44
CA ASP A 239 12.94 0.58 -35.11
C ASP A 239 12.32 1.97 -34.86
N TRP A 240 12.49 2.85 -35.84
CA TRP A 240 12.02 4.23 -35.79
C TRP A 240 10.53 4.39 -36.15
N GLU A 241 9.72 3.32 -36.12
CA GLU A 241 8.32 3.39 -36.56
C GLU A 241 7.42 4.22 -35.63
N MET A 242 7.75 4.27 -34.34
CA MET A 242 7.00 5.02 -33.32
C MET A 242 7.49 6.46 -33.13
N THR A 243 8.52 6.87 -33.88
CA THR A 243 9.13 8.19 -33.79
C THR A 243 8.10 9.30 -33.94
N THR A 244 8.24 10.32 -33.09
CA THR A 244 7.43 11.55 -33.13
C THR A 244 8.22 12.69 -32.50
N VAL A 245 7.69 13.92 -32.57
CA VAL A 245 8.13 14.99 -31.66
C VAL A 245 7.33 14.91 -30.36
N GLY A 246 8.02 14.93 -29.23
CA GLY A 246 7.45 14.70 -27.92
C GLY A 246 8.34 15.16 -26.77
N HIS A 247 8.13 14.57 -25.59
CA HIS A 247 8.93 14.89 -24.42
C HIS A 247 10.05 13.84 -24.24
N PRO A 248 11.33 14.26 -24.10
CA PRO A 248 12.47 13.34 -24.01
C PRO A 248 12.46 12.44 -22.76
N LEU A 249 11.61 12.75 -21.78
CA LEU A 249 11.46 11.96 -20.57
C LEU A 249 10.89 10.58 -20.90
N ALA A 250 10.05 10.47 -21.95
CA ALA A 250 9.43 9.22 -22.36
C ALA A 250 10.46 8.13 -22.73
N ASP A 251 11.46 8.46 -23.55
CA ASP A 251 12.51 7.49 -23.89
C ASP A 251 13.46 7.26 -22.71
N LEU A 252 13.77 8.30 -21.93
CA LEU A 252 14.67 8.19 -20.77
C LEU A 252 14.12 7.25 -19.70
N VAL A 253 12.84 7.37 -19.34
CA VAL A 253 12.21 6.45 -18.38
C VAL A 253 12.00 5.06 -18.97
N ASN A 254 11.83 4.95 -20.29
CA ASN A 254 11.70 3.66 -20.97
C ASN A 254 13.01 2.86 -20.88
N VAL A 255 14.14 3.47 -21.22
CA VAL A 255 15.45 2.80 -21.17
C VAL A 255 15.95 2.56 -19.74
N THR A 256 15.49 3.36 -18.76
CA THR A 256 15.85 3.18 -17.35
C THR A 256 14.80 2.42 -16.51
N ALA A 257 13.70 1.97 -17.13
CA ALA A 257 12.62 1.25 -16.45
C ALA A 257 13.07 0.03 -15.63
N PRO A 258 14.04 -0.81 -16.09
CA PRO A 258 14.48 -1.96 -15.30
C PRO A 258 15.08 -1.60 -13.93
N PHE A 259 15.70 -0.43 -13.80
CA PHE A 259 16.21 0.05 -12.50
C PHE A 259 15.07 0.32 -11.51
N VAL A 260 13.93 0.80 -12.00
CA VAL A 260 12.75 1.12 -11.18
C VAL A 260 12.04 -0.17 -10.80
N SER A 261 11.80 -1.06 -11.77
CA SER A 261 11.12 -2.35 -11.52
C SER A 261 11.92 -3.28 -10.62
N ALA A 262 13.26 -3.22 -10.63
CA ALA A 262 14.12 -3.98 -9.71
C ALA A 262 13.91 -3.63 -8.23
N THR A 263 13.39 -2.42 -7.96
CA THR A 263 13.08 -1.92 -6.61
C THR A 263 11.59 -2.01 -6.26
N ALA A 264 10.77 -2.58 -7.15
CA ALA A 264 9.35 -2.80 -6.85
C ALA A 264 9.20 -3.88 -5.76
N SER A 265 8.33 -3.62 -4.79
CA SER A 265 7.95 -4.56 -3.73
C SER A 265 7.14 -5.72 -4.28
N THR A 266 6.36 -5.48 -5.33
CA THR A 266 5.55 -6.47 -6.03
C THR A 266 6.32 -7.06 -7.22
N HIS A 267 6.16 -8.37 -7.49
CA HIS A 267 6.70 -8.98 -8.70
C HIS A 267 5.94 -8.46 -9.93
N VAL A 268 6.47 -7.43 -10.57
CA VAL A 268 5.92 -6.87 -11.81
C VAL A 268 6.51 -7.67 -12.98
N GLY A 269 5.72 -8.54 -13.60
CA GLY A 269 6.16 -9.56 -14.55
C GLY A 269 6.66 -9.09 -15.92
N ALA A 270 6.98 -7.79 -16.11
CA ALA A 270 7.37 -7.26 -17.42
C ALA A 270 8.87 -7.44 -17.73
N ASN A 271 9.75 -7.24 -16.74
CA ASN A 271 11.19 -7.22 -16.98
C ASN A 271 11.84 -8.51 -16.50
N LYS A 272 12.19 -9.39 -17.45
CA LYS A 272 13.04 -10.57 -17.21
C LYS A 272 14.35 -10.22 -16.52
N ASP A 273 14.81 -8.98 -16.71
CA ASP A 273 16.06 -8.51 -16.16
C ASP A 273 15.94 -7.91 -14.74
N SER A 274 14.75 -7.81 -14.14
CA SER A 274 14.59 -7.06 -12.87
C SER A 274 15.54 -7.53 -11.77
N ALA A 275 15.86 -8.83 -11.71
CA ALA A 275 16.84 -9.35 -10.77
C ALA A 275 18.27 -8.84 -11.04
N ALA A 276 18.66 -8.73 -12.31
CA ALA A 276 19.98 -8.24 -12.74
C ALA A 276 20.19 -6.75 -12.43
N PHE A 277 19.10 -5.97 -12.32
CA PHE A 277 19.14 -4.53 -12.04
C PHE A 277 19.05 -4.17 -10.55
N LYS A 278 18.91 -5.16 -9.65
CA LYS A 278 19.02 -4.92 -8.21
C LYS A 278 20.41 -4.34 -7.89
N PRO A 279 20.53 -3.38 -6.95
CA PRO A 279 21.82 -2.78 -6.61
C PRO A 279 22.87 -3.85 -6.30
N GLY A 280 23.98 -3.84 -7.06
CA GLY A 280 25.09 -4.77 -6.90
C GLY A 280 24.92 -6.16 -7.56
N ALA A 281 23.77 -6.47 -8.17
CA ALA A 281 23.51 -7.80 -8.73
C ALA A 281 24.31 -8.10 -10.01
N THR A 282 24.54 -7.09 -10.85
CA THR A 282 25.31 -7.24 -12.10
C THR A 282 26.56 -6.36 -12.06
N PRO A 283 27.77 -6.94 -11.98
CA PRO A 283 29.02 -6.17 -11.96
C PRO A 283 29.15 -5.23 -13.17
N GLY A 284 29.45 -3.95 -12.93
CA GLY A 284 29.63 -2.95 -13.99
C GLY A 284 28.35 -2.44 -14.65
N LEU A 285 27.17 -2.87 -14.18
CA LEU A 285 25.92 -2.20 -14.52
C LEU A 285 25.88 -0.85 -13.76
N PRO A 286 25.75 0.30 -14.44
CA PRO A 286 25.76 1.61 -13.78
C PRO A 286 24.52 1.78 -12.89
N ALA A 287 24.61 2.64 -11.89
CA ALA A 287 23.42 3.06 -11.14
C ALA A 287 22.52 3.95 -12.02
N ARG A 288 21.20 3.92 -11.80
CA ARG A 288 20.25 4.76 -12.53
C ARG A 288 20.63 6.24 -12.54
N GLN A 289 21.05 6.78 -11.40
CA GLN A 289 21.51 8.17 -11.26
C GLN A 289 22.72 8.47 -12.16
N GLN A 290 23.61 7.49 -12.35
CA GLN A 290 24.76 7.62 -13.24
C GLN A 290 24.34 7.68 -14.71
N CYS A 291 23.37 6.86 -15.12
CA CYS A 291 22.77 6.92 -16.47
C CYS A 291 22.15 8.29 -16.75
N VAL A 292 21.36 8.80 -15.79
CA VAL A 292 20.74 10.13 -15.86
C VAL A 292 21.79 11.23 -15.94
N ALA A 293 22.87 11.14 -15.15
CA ALA A 293 23.95 12.13 -15.18
C ALA A 293 24.68 12.18 -16.53
N TRP A 294 24.93 11.02 -17.17
CA TRP A 294 25.53 11.00 -18.51
C TRP A 294 24.62 11.65 -19.55
N TYR A 295 23.32 11.35 -19.51
CA TYR A 295 22.32 11.94 -20.38
C TYR A 295 22.23 13.47 -20.17
N ALA A 296 22.14 13.93 -18.92
CA ALA A 296 22.03 15.34 -18.57
C ALA A 296 23.27 16.13 -19.01
N ARG A 297 24.46 15.54 -18.90
CA ARG A 297 25.71 16.16 -19.35
C ARG A 297 25.74 16.46 -20.85
N VAL A 298 25.18 15.58 -21.69
CA VAL A 298 25.16 15.78 -23.15
C VAL A 298 24.03 16.72 -23.58
N THR A 299 22.86 16.61 -22.95
CA THR A 299 21.70 17.45 -23.30
C THR A 299 21.70 18.84 -22.67
N GLY A 300 22.46 19.04 -21.60
CA GLY A 300 22.39 20.25 -20.78
C GLY A 300 21.10 20.36 -19.93
N TRP A 301 20.29 19.30 -19.86
CA TRP A 301 19.04 19.27 -19.11
C TRP A 301 19.08 18.18 -18.03
N ASP A 302 18.84 18.58 -16.77
CA ASP A 302 18.66 17.64 -15.66
C ASP A 302 17.19 17.21 -15.54
N PRO A 303 16.85 15.93 -15.83
CA PRO A 303 15.48 15.42 -15.75
C PRO A 303 15.09 14.99 -14.34
N SER A 304 15.98 15.09 -13.34
CA SER A 304 15.82 14.47 -12.02
C SER A 304 14.52 14.86 -11.30
N GLU A 305 14.03 16.08 -11.51
CA GLU A 305 12.78 16.56 -10.89
C GLU A 305 11.52 15.88 -11.44
N ASP A 306 11.57 15.41 -12.69
CA ASP A 306 10.44 14.80 -13.38
C ASP A 306 10.49 13.27 -13.43
N LEU A 307 11.60 12.64 -13.00
CA LEU A 307 11.77 11.18 -13.10
C LEU A 307 10.68 10.40 -12.38
N ALA A 308 10.29 10.80 -11.17
CA ALA A 308 9.27 10.09 -10.39
C ALA A 308 7.90 10.14 -11.08
N TRP A 309 7.54 11.28 -11.66
CA TRP A 309 6.33 11.43 -12.47
C TRP A 309 6.41 10.58 -13.74
N GLY A 310 7.55 10.63 -14.43
CA GLY A 310 7.78 9.87 -15.66
C GLY A 310 7.76 8.35 -15.44
N ASP A 311 8.29 7.87 -14.32
CA ASP A 311 8.25 6.46 -13.93
C ASP A 311 6.81 5.98 -13.70
N ALA A 312 6.03 6.76 -12.96
CA ALA A 312 4.62 6.48 -12.73
C ALA A 312 3.85 6.44 -14.06
N PHE A 313 4.08 7.43 -14.92
CA PHE A 313 3.43 7.48 -16.23
C PHE A 313 3.85 6.32 -17.16
N SER A 314 5.13 5.93 -17.13
CA SER A 314 5.65 4.78 -17.87
C SER A 314 5.05 3.46 -17.39
N ALA A 315 4.92 3.27 -16.07
CA ALA A 315 4.28 2.10 -15.49
C ALA A 315 2.77 2.04 -15.86
N PHE A 316 2.07 3.18 -15.80
CA PHE A 316 0.69 3.29 -16.27
C PHE A 316 0.56 2.90 -17.75
N ARG A 317 1.42 3.48 -18.60
CA ARG A 317 1.48 3.13 -20.04
C ARG A 317 1.68 1.62 -20.24
N THR A 318 2.61 1.01 -19.50
CA THR A 318 2.87 -0.43 -19.57
C THR A 318 1.63 -1.25 -19.19
N ALA A 319 0.90 -0.87 -18.14
CA ALA A 319 -0.34 -1.55 -17.75
C ALA A 319 -1.40 -1.49 -18.85
N VAL A 320 -1.59 -0.34 -19.50
CA VAL A 320 -2.51 -0.18 -20.64
C VAL A 320 -2.05 -0.99 -21.85
N VAL A 321 -0.75 -1.02 -22.16
CA VAL A 321 -0.22 -1.84 -23.27
C VAL A 321 -0.46 -3.33 -23.02
N MET A 322 -0.25 -3.80 -21.79
CA MET A 322 -0.54 -5.19 -21.39
C MET A 322 -2.02 -5.51 -21.50
N GLN A 323 -2.89 -4.58 -21.09
CA GLN A 323 -4.34 -4.71 -21.28
C GLN A 323 -4.69 -4.84 -22.77
N GLY A 324 -4.04 -4.06 -23.64
CA GLY A 324 -4.22 -4.17 -25.09
C GLY A 324 -3.78 -5.52 -25.67
N ILE A 325 -2.70 -6.12 -25.14
CA ILE A 325 -2.27 -7.48 -25.51
C ILE A 325 -3.34 -8.51 -25.08
N ALA A 326 -3.83 -8.40 -23.85
CA ALA A 326 -4.89 -9.25 -23.32
C ALA A 326 -6.20 -9.12 -24.10
N ALA A 327 -6.57 -7.91 -24.51
CA ALA A 327 -7.73 -7.66 -25.36
C ALA A 327 -7.60 -8.28 -26.75
N ARG A 328 -6.45 -8.14 -27.41
CA ARG A 328 -6.20 -8.82 -28.69
C ARG A 328 -6.22 -10.33 -28.54
N TYR A 329 -5.72 -10.88 -27.42
CA TYR A 329 -5.80 -12.32 -27.14
C TYR A 329 -7.25 -12.78 -26.95
N ALA A 330 -8.03 -12.09 -26.13
CA ALA A 330 -9.45 -12.35 -25.89
C ALA A 330 -10.27 -12.38 -27.19
N LEU A 331 -9.94 -11.49 -28.14
CA LEU A 331 -10.58 -11.40 -29.45
C LEU A 331 -10.03 -12.37 -30.51
N ARG A 332 -8.99 -13.15 -30.18
CA ARG A 332 -8.23 -14.04 -31.09
C ARG A 332 -7.61 -13.28 -32.27
N GLN A 333 -7.10 -12.08 -31.99
CA GLN A 333 -6.42 -11.19 -32.95
C GLN A 333 -4.90 -11.05 -32.67
N ASN A 334 -4.35 -11.86 -31.77
CA ASN A 334 -2.93 -11.86 -31.44
C ASN A 334 -2.21 -13.02 -32.12
N SER A 335 -1.03 -12.79 -32.70
CA SER A 335 -0.20 -13.82 -33.34
C SER A 335 0.80 -14.48 -32.39
N SER A 336 1.05 -13.90 -31.22
CA SER A 336 2.07 -14.39 -30.29
C SER A 336 1.55 -15.49 -29.36
N ALA A 337 2.28 -16.61 -29.28
CA ALA A 337 1.95 -17.75 -28.42
C ALA A 337 1.94 -17.41 -26.92
N ARG A 338 2.61 -16.31 -26.51
CA ARG A 338 2.70 -15.86 -25.11
C ARG A 338 1.67 -14.79 -24.75
N ALA A 339 0.77 -14.42 -25.66
CA ALA A 339 -0.21 -13.36 -25.41
C ALA A 339 -1.08 -13.63 -24.17
N SER A 340 -1.32 -14.91 -23.85
CA SER A 340 -2.05 -15.36 -22.66
C SER A 340 -1.36 -14.99 -21.34
N GLU A 341 -0.03 -14.84 -21.32
CA GLU A 341 0.75 -14.54 -20.10
C GLU A 341 0.54 -13.10 -19.60
N PHE A 342 0.11 -12.19 -20.48
CA PHE A 342 0.02 -10.76 -20.17
C PHE A 342 -1.29 -10.37 -19.46
N GLY A 343 -2.38 -11.11 -19.68
CA GLY A 343 -3.68 -10.82 -19.04
C GLY A 343 -3.60 -10.77 -17.51
N PRO A 344 -3.02 -11.79 -16.85
CA PRO A 344 -2.81 -11.78 -15.40
C PRO A 344 -1.88 -10.66 -14.89
N GLN A 345 -1.07 -10.04 -15.76
CA GLN A 345 -0.11 -9.01 -15.38
C GLN A 345 -0.69 -7.59 -15.39
N VAL A 346 -1.87 -7.37 -15.99
CA VAL A 346 -2.50 -6.04 -16.07
C VAL A 346 -2.72 -5.44 -14.68
N VAL A 347 -3.34 -6.20 -13.78
CA VAL A 347 -3.69 -5.73 -12.42
C VAL A 347 -2.43 -5.45 -11.58
N PRO A 348 -1.44 -6.37 -11.48
CA PRO A 348 -0.18 -6.08 -10.78
C PRO A 348 0.56 -4.84 -11.31
N ASN A 349 0.69 -4.69 -12.64
CA ASN A 349 1.39 -3.54 -13.23
C ASN A 349 0.66 -2.22 -12.94
N SER A 350 -0.68 -2.25 -12.97
CA SER A 350 -1.49 -1.07 -12.66
C SER A 350 -1.41 -0.66 -11.18
N ARG A 351 -1.39 -1.64 -10.26
CA ARG A 351 -1.20 -1.36 -8.84
C ARG A 351 0.17 -0.75 -8.58
N TRP A 352 1.22 -1.29 -9.21
CA TRP A 352 2.56 -0.71 -9.15
C TRP A 352 2.61 0.71 -9.75
N ALA A 353 1.92 0.96 -10.86
CA ALA A 353 1.79 2.30 -11.41
C ALA A 353 1.16 3.27 -10.41
N TRP A 354 0.09 2.85 -9.73
CA TRP A 354 -0.56 3.66 -8.69
C TRP A 354 0.35 3.92 -7.47
N GLU A 355 1.12 2.93 -7.03
CA GLU A 355 2.15 3.12 -5.98
C GLU A 355 3.16 4.21 -6.38
N LEU A 356 3.62 4.19 -7.64
CA LEU A 356 4.51 5.23 -8.17
C LEU A 356 3.83 6.60 -8.23
N VAL A 357 2.53 6.67 -8.56
CA VAL A 357 1.74 7.91 -8.53
C VAL A 357 1.72 8.51 -7.12
N LEU A 358 1.40 7.69 -6.11
CA LEU A 358 1.38 8.14 -4.72
C LEU A 358 2.76 8.62 -4.25
N ARG A 359 3.83 7.94 -4.67
CA ARG A 359 5.22 8.33 -4.38
C ARG A 359 5.57 9.70 -4.97
N PHE A 360 5.28 9.96 -6.25
CA PHE A 360 5.62 11.28 -6.83
C PHE A 360 4.77 12.39 -6.21
N LYS A 361 3.47 12.16 -5.94
CA LYS A 361 2.60 13.15 -5.29
C LYS A 361 3.11 13.52 -3.90
N THR A 362 3.67 12.55 -3.17
CA THR A 362 4.27 12.80 -1.86
C THR A 362 5.58 13.58 -1.97
N GLN A 363 6.42 13.26 -2.96
CA GLN A 363 7.69 13.97 -3.18
C GLN A 363 7.48 15.42 -3.62
N GLN A 364 6.51 15.67 -4.53
CA GLN A 364 6.22 17.01 -5.04
C GLN A 364 5.27 17.80 -4.11
N GLY A 365 4.34 17.15 -3.42
CA GLY A 365 3.45 17.79 -2.45
C GLY A 365 4.16 18.34 -1.22
N LYS A 366 5.37 17.85 -0.91
CA LYS A 366 6.26 18.43 0.12
C LYS A 366 6.93 19.74 -0.31
N ARG A 367 6.83 20.14 -1.58
CA ARG A 367 7.38 21.40 -2.10
C ARG A 367 6.27 22.45 -2.22
N THR A 368 5.90 23.08 -1.11
CA THR A 368 5.35 24.44 -1.16
C THR A 368 6.39 25.35 -1.82
N PRO A 369 6.00 26.31 -2.68
CA PRO A 369 6.94 27.20 -3.34
C PRO A 369 7.56 28.11 -2.29
N SER A 370 8.73 27.75 -1.77
CA SER A 370 9.46 28.64 -0.87
C SER A 370 10.97 28.47 -1.01
N SER A 371 11.56 29.64 -1.17
CA SER A 371 12.96 30.00 -0.95
C SER A 371 13.69 29.13 0.08
N GLY A 372 14.93 28.77 -0.25
CA GLY A 372 15.98 28.57 0.76
C GLY A 372 16.33 27.12 1.05
N LYS A 373 17.47 26.71 0.49
CA LYS A 373 18.30 25.54 0.83
C LYS A 373 18.13 25.03 2.27
N ARG A 374 17.54 23.84 2.45
CA ARG A 374 17.77 22.95 3.60
C ARG A 374 17.84 21.51 3.13
N GLY A 375 18.76 20.75 3.73
CA GLY A 375 19.16 19.41 3.33
C GLY A 375 18.02 18.40 3.33
N THR A 376 18.10 17.45 2.40
CA THR A 376 17.18 16.32 2.20
C THR A 376 17.10 15.45 3.45
N PRO A 377 15.95 15.36 4.14
CA PRO A 377 15.77 14.37 5.19
C PRO A 377 15.60 12.99 4.55
N LYS A 378 16.48 12.04 4.89
CA LYS A 378 16.27 10.61 4.63
C LYS A 378 15.06 10.16 5.47
N VAL A 379 13.90 10.03 4.84
CA VAL A 379 12.72 9.44 5.51
C VAL A 379 12.87 7.92 5.48
N THR A 380 12.76 7.32 6.65
CA THR A 380 12.81 5.88 6.95
C THR A 380 11.60 5.18 6.33
N GLY A 381 11.80 4.50 5.21
CA GLY A 381 10.74 3.94 4.37
C GLY A 381 10.28 2.51 4.67
N GLU A 382 10.68 1.88 5.79
CA GLU A 382 10.50 0.42 5.90
C GLU A 382 9.07 -0.04 6.24
N ILE A 383 8.30 0.71 7.05
CA ILE A 383 6.93 0.27 7.39
C ILE A 383 5.93 0.64 6.27
N LEU A 384 6.19 1.71 5.52
CA LEU A 384 5.36 2.17 4.39
C LEU A 384 5.21 1.11 3.27
N ASP A 385 6.25 0.32 3.03
CA ASP A 385 6.22 -0.75 2.01
C ASP A 385 5.35 -1.95 2.43
N VAL A 386 5.17 -2.20 3.74
CA VAL A 386 4.22 -3.20 4.24
C VAL A 386 2.79 -2.68 4.13
N TYR A 387 2.53 -1.40 4.43
CA TYR A 387 1.18 -0.80 4.35
C TYR A 387 0.59 -0.80 2.93
N LEU A 388 1.40 -0.50 1.89
CA LEU A 388 0.95 -0.43 0.50
C LEU A 388 0.63 -1.81 -0.10
N CYS A 389 1.26 -2.89 0.40
CA CYS A 389 1.07 -4.24 -0.13
C CYS A 389 -0.26 -4.91 0.29
N ILE A 390 -0.97 -4.41 1.31
CA ILE A 390 -2.02 -5.18 1.99
C ILE A 390 -3.44 -4.81 1.54
N SER A 391 -3.68 -3.58 1.11
CA SER A 391 -5.04 -3.12 0.78
C SER A 391 -5.45 -3.49 -0.65
N GLU A 392 -6.49 -4.31 -0.78
CA GLU A 392 -7.21 -4.54 -2.05
C GLU A 392 -8.36 -3.54 -2.24
N HIS A 393 -8.60 -2.65 -1.26
CA HIS A 393 -9.77 -1.78 -1.23
C HIS A 393 -9.66 -0.56 -2.18
N PRO A 394 -10.65 -0.28 -3.04
CA PRO A 394 -10.65 0.88 -3.96
C PRO A 394 -10.90 2.26 -3.32
N THR A 395 -10.69 2.47 -2.01
CA THR A 395 -11.26 3.63 -1.29
C THR A 395 -10.36 4.89 -1.24
N HIS A 396 -11.03 6.03 -1.04
CA HIS A 396 -10.52 7.40 -1.12
C HIS A 396 -9.53 7.82 -0.01
N CYS A 397 -9.26 6.98 0.99
CA CYS A 397 -8.42 7.35 2.14
C CYS A 397 -7.41 6.25 2.49
N PRO A 398 -6.21 6.24 1.88
CA PRO A 398 -5.13 5.36 2.31
C PRO A 398 -4.66 5.72 3.75
N PRO A 399 -4.02 4.79 4.49
CA PRO A 399 -3.46 5.06 5.82
C PRO A 399 -2.58 6.32 5.90
N ILE A 400 -1.87 6.67 4.82
CA ILE A 400 -1.07 7.91 4.74
C ILE A 400 -1.91 9.19 4.82
N CYS A 401 -3.16 9.16 4.36
CA CYS A 401 -4.08 10.29 4.55
C CYS A 401 -4.44 10.43 6.03
N VAL A 402 -4.67 9.31 6.74
CA VAL A 402 -4.97 9.31 8.19
C VAL A 402 -3.76 9.81 8.98
N GLU A 403 -2.55 9.32 8.66
CA GLU A 403 -1.30 9.81 9.24
C GLU A 403 -1.17 11.32 9.10
N LYS A 404 -1.32 11.85 7.87
CA LYS A 404 -1.21 13.28 7.60
C LYS A 404 -2.25 14.08 8.36
N PHE A 405 -3.51 13.65 8.35
CA PHE A 405 -4.59 14.31 9.07
C PHE A 405 -4.33 14.34 10.58
N VAL A 406 -3.91 13.22 11.16
CA VAL A 406 -3.59 13.18 12.59
C VAL A 406 -2.42 14.10 12.93
N HIS A 407 -1.33 14.01 12.17
CA HIS A 407 -0.11 14.75 12.45
C HIS A 407 -0.27 16.27 12.25
N GLU A 408 -0.93 16.70 11.16
CA GLU A 408 -1.03 18.11 10.79
C GLU A 408 -2.25 18.81 11.39
N GLU A 409 -3.32 18.08 11.72
CA GLU A 409 -4.59 18.69 12.15
C GLU A 409 -4.98 18.28 13.57
N CYS A 410 -4.94 16.99 13.92
CA CYS A 410 -5.44 16.53 15.22
C CYS A 410 -4.46 16.82 16.38
N ILE A 411 -3.19 16.44 16.25
CA ILE A 411 -2.18 16.65 17.31
C ILE A 411 -2.05 18.14 17.67
N PRO A 412 -1.94 19.09 16.70
CA PRO A 412 -1.91 20.52 17.03
C PRO A 412 -3.21 21.03 17.67
N ALA A 413 -4.35 20.39 17.41
CA ALA A 413 -5.64 20.77 17.94
C ALA A 413 -5.93 20.21 19.35
N ASP A 414 -5.21 19.19 19.82
CA ASP A 414 -5.36 18.65 21.19
C ASP A 414 -5.30 19.73 22.29
N PRO A 415 -4.28 20.62 22.35
CA PRO A 415 -4.25 21.68 23.37
C PRO A 415 -5.35 22.74 23.17
N VAL A 416 -5.78 22.99 21.93
CA VAL A 416 -6.90 23.90 21.62
C VAL A 416 -8.21 23.33 22.15
N PHE A 417 -8.43 22.03 21.97
CA PHE A 417 -9.59 21.32 22.50
C PHE A 417 -9.64 21.41 24.02
N LEU A 418 -8.53 21.12 24.71
CA LEU A 418 -8.44 21.25 26.17
C LEU A 418 -8.70 22.68 26.65
N ALA A 419 -8.19 23.69 25.95
CA ALA A 419 -8.44 25.09 26.28
C ALA A 419 -9.92 25.47 26.10
N GLN A 420 -10.58 24.98 25.05
CA GLN A 420 -12.00 25.23 24.78
C GLN A 420 -12.95 24.56 25.78
N ILE A 421 -12.53 23.48 26.45
CA ILE A 421 -13.28 22.87 27.55
C ILE A 421 -13.34 23.80 28.78
N GLY A 422 -12.32 24.63 28.99
CA GLY A 422 -12.26 25.60 30.10
C GLY A 422 -11.99 24.95 31.47
N THR A 423 -12.38 25.62 32.55
CA THR A 423 -12.14 25.16 33.94
C THR A 423 -13.42 25.13 34.78
N GLY A 424 -13.45 24.34 35.86
CA GLY A 424 -14.58 24.27 36.78
C GLY A 424 -15.79 23.48 36.25
N ASN A 425 -16.97 23.64 36.85
CA ASN A 425 -18.14 22.81 36.54
C ASN A 425 -18.75 23.09 35.14
N GLY A 426 -18.42 24.21 34.49
CA GLY A 426 -18.88 24.51 33.13
C GLY A 426 -18.38 23.50 32.09
N ARG A 427 -17.25 22.82 32.37
CA ARG A 427 -16.58 21.86 31.47
C ARG A 427 -17.50 20.76 30.95
N TRP A 428 -18.48 20.32 31.75
CA TRP A 428 -19.42 19.24 31.41
C TRP A 428 -20.45 19.65 30.35
N HIS A 429 -20.74 20.94 30.21
CA HIS A 429 -21.67 21.48 29.22
C HIS A 429 -20.95 21.98 27.96
N GLY A 430 -19.62 21.89 27.94
CA GLY A 430 -18.80 22.38 26.84
C GLY A 430 -18.82 21.45 25.64
N HIS A 431 -19.07 22.02 24.45
CA HIS A 431 -18.83 21.34 23.18
C HIS A 431 -17.74 22.10 22.39
N PRO A 432 -16.46 21.69 22.50
CA PRO A 432 -15.35 22.40 21.87
C PRO A 432 -15.49 22.47 20.34
N SER A 433 -15.70 23.67 19.80
CA SER A 433 -15.89 23.91 18.35
C SER A 433 -14.81 23.29 17.44
N ILE A 434 -13.57 23.15 17.92
CA ILE A 434 -12.47 22.55 17.15
C ILE A 434 -12.78 21.11 16.73
N ILE A 435 -13.55 20.36 17.53
CA ILE A 435 -13.90 18.98 17.17
C ILE A 435 -14.81 18.93 15.94
N ASP A 436 -15.73 19.87 15.79
CA ASP A 436 -16.64 19.93 14.64
C ASP A 436 -15.93 20.36 13.36
N GLU A 437 -14.95 21.24 13.46
CA GLU A 437 -14.07 21.58 12.33
C GLU A 437 -13.29 20.36 11.84
N LEU A 438 -12.71 19.59 12.77
CA LEU A 438 -12.00 18.35 12.44
C LEU A 438 -12.94 17.28 11.87
N LYS A 439 -14.16 17.14 12.41
CA LYS A 439 -15.17 16.22 11.85
C LYS A 439 -15.54 16.57 10.42
N LYS A 440 -15.71 17.86 10.10
CA LYS A 440 -15.96 18.33 8.72
C LYS A 440 -14.81 17.96 7.79
N LYS A 441 -13.55 18.19 8.21
CA LYS A 441 -12.36 17.80 7.45
C LYS A 441 -12.27 16.29 7.26
N ALA A 442 -12.43 15.50 8.32
CA ALA A 442 -12.38 14.04 8.27
C ALA A 442 -13.43 13.46 7.31
N ARG A 443 -14.66 14.00 7.31
CA ARG A 443 -15.71 13.62 6.36
C ARG A 443 -15.32 13.92 4.91
N ALA A 444 -14.79 15.13 4.65
CA ALA A 444 -14.33 15.51 3.31
C ALA A 444 -13.19 14.63 2.80
N LEU A 445 -12.37 14.09 3.72
CA LEU A 445 -11.27 13.18 3.42
C LEU A 445 -11.69 11.69 3.39
N GLY A 446 -12.97 11.36 3.62
CA GLY A 446 -13.45 9.98 3.62
C GLY A 446 -13.01 9.14 4.83
N MET A 447 -12.65 9.78 5.95
CA MET A 447 -12.15 9.14 7.18
C MET A 447 -13.26 8.82 8.20
N TRP A 448 -14.52 8.84 7.78
CA TRP A 448 -15.66 8.72 8.69
C TRP A 448 -16.10 7.27 8.87
N ASN A 449 -16.33 6.83 10.12
CA ASN A 449 -16.83 5.49 10.48
C ASN A 449 -15.96 4.33 9.97
N MET A 450 -14.62 4.47 9.97
CA MET A 450 -13.70 3.48 9.38
C MET A 450 -13.70 2.10 10.09
N PHE A 451 -14.33 1.99 11.25
CA PHE A 451 -14.23 0.85 12.17
C PHE A 451 -15.17 -0.32 11.88
N LEU A 452 -16.14 -0.19 10.96
CA LEU A 452 -17.09 -1.26 10.66
C LEU A 452 -16.56 -2.18 9.55
N PRO A 453 -16.10 -3.41 9.88
CA PRO A 453 -15.43 -4.27 8.91
C PRO A 453 -16.37 -4.84 7.85
N LYS A 454 -15.90 -4.87 6.59
CA LYS A 454 -16.66 -5.31 5.40
C LYS A 454 -17.27 -6.69 5.50
N ASN A 455 -16.57 -7.63 6.16
CA ASN A 455 -17.01 -9.02 6.26
C ASN A 455 -18.15 -9.21 7.29
N HIS A 456 -18.49 -8.18 8.06
CA HIS A 456 -19.48 -8.28 9.14
C HIS A 456 -20.60 -7.24 9.03
N TYR A 457 -20.37 -6.10 8.37
CA TYR A 457 -21.32 -5.00 8.30
C TYR A 457 -21.45 -4.43 6.89
N LYS A 458 -22.70 -4.20 6.46
CA LYS A 458 -23.01 -3.48 5.22
C LYS A 458 -22.93 -1.97 5.39
N ASP A 459 -23.14 -1.50 6.62
CA ASP A 459 -23.29 -0.10 6.99
C ASP A 459 -21.91 0.51 7.31
N GLY A 460 -21.06 0.80 6.33
CA GLY A 460 -19.74 1.39 6.60
C GLY A 460 -18.86 1.53 5.36
N PRO A 461 -17.69 2.18 5.47
CA PRO A 461 -16.77 2.40 4.34
C PRO A 461 -16.08 1.12 3.81
N GLN A 462 -16.40 -0.04 4.40
CA GLN A 462 -15.99 -1.37 3.95
C GLN A 462 -14.49 -1.69 4.10
N PHE A 463 -13.81 -1.14 5.11
CA PHE A 463 -12.44 -1.58 5.40
C PHE A 463 -12.42 -2.99 6.01
N THR A 464 -11.30 -3.71 5.89
CA THR A 464 -11.03 -4.90 6.71
C THR A 464 -10.61 -4.52 8.12
N ASN A 465 -10.60 -5.47 9.06
CA ASN A 465 -10.05 -5.22 10.40
C ASN A 465 -8.55 -4.88 10.30
N LEU A 466 -7.82 -5.51 9.37
CA LEU A 466 -6.42 -5.21 9.13
C LEU A 466 -6.20 -3.79 8.60
N GLU A 467 -6.98 -3.35 7.62
CA GLU A 467 -6.92 -1.99 7.07
C GLU A 467 -7.25 -0.95 8.14
N TYR A 468 -8.33 -1.16 8.90
CA TYR A 468 -8.69 -0.26 9.99
C TYR A 468 -7.68 -0.29 11.15
N ALA A 469 -7.12 -1.45 11.48
CA ALA A 469 -6.07 -1.55 12.51
C ALA A 469 -4.89 -0.62 12.21
N LEU A 470 -4.42 -0.62 10.95
CA LEU A 470 -3.34 0.25 10.49
C LEU A 470 -3.70 1.75 10.61
N MET A 471 -4.97 2.12 10.38
CA MET A 471 -5.45 3.49 10.57
C MET A 471 -5.62 3.86 12.06
N ALA A 472 -6.13 2.93 12.86
CA ALA A 472 -6.37 3.10 14.29
C ALA A 472 -5.07 3.36 15.07
N GLU A 473 -3.93 2.85 14.58
CA GLU A 473 -2.62 3.22 15.13
C GLU A 473 -2.38 4.72 15.09
N TYR A 474 -2.57 5.36 13.93
CA TYR A 474 -2.41 6.80 13.81
C TYR A 474 -3.43 7.55 14.67
N LEU A 475 -4.69 7.10 14.69
CA LEU A 475 -5.71 7.71 15.56
C LEU A 475 -5.36 7.67 17.05
N GLY A 476 -4.45 6.78 17.47
CA GLY A 476 -3.95 6.67 18.83
C GLY A 476 -2.90 7.72 19.24
N LYS A 477 -2.37 8.50 18.29
CA LYS A 477 -1.36 9.54 18.58
C LYS A 477 -1.95 10.85 19.13
N SER A 478 -3.26 11.06 18.99
CA SER A 478 -3.96 12.27 19.42
C SER A 478 -5.19 11.93 20.25
N SER A 479 -5.48 12.76 21.25
CA SER A 479 -6.62 12.53 22.17
C SER A 479 -7.97 12.71 21.48
N ILE A 480 -8.04 13.58 20.46
CA ILE A 480 -9.28 13.92 19.75
C ILE A 480 -9.44 13.25 18.38
N ALA A 481 -8.37 12.68 17.81
CA ALA A 481 -8.39 12.12 16.45
C ALA A 481 -9.47 11.05 16.24
N SER A 482 -9.66 10.17 17.24
CA SER A 482 -10.69 9.14 17.15
C SER A 482 -12.10 9.73 17.10
N GLU A 483 -12.41 10.79 17.87
CA GLU A 483 -13.72 11.44 17.82
C GLU A 483 -13.90 12.25 16.51
N ALA A 484 -12.84 12.89 16.02
CA ALA A 484 -12.86 13.60 14.74
C ALA A 484 -13.25 12.70 13.56
N CYS A 485 -12.90 11.41 13.62
CA CYS A 485 -13.23 10.41 12.61
C CYS A 485 -14.49 9.57 12.91
N ASN A 486 -15.22 9.89 14.00
CA ASN A 486 -16.31 9.08 14.55
C ASN A 486 -15.93 7.62 14.84
N CYS A 487 -14.67 7.43 15.26
CA CYS A 487 -14.03 6.16 15.55
C CYS A 487 -13.65 6.03 17.04
N SER A 488 -14.24 6.86 17.91
CA SER A 488 -13.96 6.86 19.35
C SER A 488 -14.78 5.83 20.13
N PRO A 489 -14.17 5.09 21.07
CA PRO A 489 -14.92 4.31 22.06
C PRO A 489 -15.62 5.24 23.08
N PRO A 490 -16.71 4.79 23.74
CA PRO A 490 -17.36 3.49 23.59
C PRO A 490 -18.33 3.42 22.39
N ASP A 491 -18.50 4.53 21.65
CA ASP A 491 -19.46 4.65 20.55
C ASP A 491 -19.27 3.58 19.47
N THR A 492 -18.03 3.32 19.05
CA THR A 492 -17.75 2.28 18.02
C THR A 492 -18.28 0.90 18.42
N GLY A 493 -18.01 0.46 19.66
CA GLY A 493 -18.48 -0.83 20.15
C GLY A 493 -20.01 -0.87 20.29
N ASN A 494 -20.64 0.26 20.61
CA ASN A 494 -22.10 0.35 20.70
C ASN A 494 -22.76 0.34 19.31
N MET A 495 -22.15 1.03 18.34
CA MET A 495 -22.56 1.00 16.95
C MET A 495 -22.43 -0.41 16.36
N GLU A 496 -21.35 -1.14 16.66
CA GLU A 496 -21.21 -2.56 16.28
C GLU A 496 -22.33 -3.44 16.86
N VAL A 497 -22.68 -3.25 18.14
CA VAL A 497 -23.80 -3.97 18.76
C VAL A 497 -25.12 -3.68 18.05
N LEU A 498 -25.44 -2.41 17.81
CA LEU A 498 -26.68 -2.02 17.15
C LEU A 498 -26.71 -2.49 15.69
N ALA A 499 -25.59 -2.42 14.98
CA ALA A 499 -25.48 -2.87 13.59
C ALA A 499 -25.66 -4.40 13.48
N ARG A 500 -25.13 -5.17 14.43
CA ARG A 500 -25.20 -6.64 14.41
C ARG A 500 -26.50 -7.20 15.00
N TYR A 501 -26.98 -6.66 16.11
CA TYR A 501 -28.05 -7.25 16.92
C TYR A 501 -29.29 -6.36 17.07
N GLY A 502 -29.20 -5.09 16.68
CA GLY A 502 -30.31 -4.15 16.78
C GLY A 502 -31.45 -4.48 15.82
N SER A 503 -32.69 -4.29 16.29
CA SER A 503 -33.87 -4.34 15.42
C SER A 503 -33.86 -3.19 14.40
N PRO A 504 -34.63 -3.26 13.30
CA PRO A 504 -34.74 -2.14 12.36
C PRO A 504 -35.13 -0.80 13.03
N ALA A 505 -36.02 -0.84 14.01
CA ALA A 505 -36.41 0.34 14.79
C ALA A 505 -35.25 0.87 15.63
N GLN A 506 -34.54 0.00 16.36
CA GLN A 506 -33.37 0.38 17.15
C GLN A 506 -32.24 0.95 16.27
N LYS A 507 -32.01 0.38 15.08
CA LYS A 507 -31.03 0.89 14.12
C LYS A 507 -31.41 2.29 13.63
N ASN A 508 -32.67 2.49 13.25
CA ASN A 508 -33.13 3.79 12.77
C ASN A 508 -33.07 4.86 13.87
N GLN A 509 -33.46 4.51 15.10
CA GLN A 509 -33.51 5.44 16.22
C GLN A 509 -32.12 5.78 16.79
N TRP A 510 -31.22 4.79 16.87
CA TRP A 510 -29.95 4.96 17.60
C TRP A 510 -28.72 4.82 16.72
N LEU A 511 -28.63 3.79 15.89
CA LEU A 511 -27.43 3.55 15.06
C LEU A 511 -27.23 4.66 14.04
N LYS A 512 -28.29 5.07 13.34
CA LYS A 512 -28.19 6.13 12.31
C LYS A 512 -27.64 7.46 12.87
N PRO A 513 -28.22 8.07 13.92
CA PRO A 513 -27.67 9.32 14.47
C PRO A 513 -26.28 9.16 15.12
N LEU A 514 -25.92 7.98 15.64
CA LEU A 514 -24.54 7.67 16.07
C LEU A 514 -23.57 7.65 14.89
N MET A 515 -23.94 6.98 13.79
CA MET A 515 -23.16 6.93 12.55
C MET A 515 -23.08 8.31 11.87
N GLU A 516 -24.05 9.19 12.11
CA GLU A 516 -24.04 10.59 11.68
C GLU A 516 -23.29 11.52 12.67
N GLY A 517 -22.83 11.00 13.82
CA GLY A 517 -22.09 11.75 14.84
C GLY A 517 -22.91 12.85 15.53
N GLN A 518 -24.24 12.76 15.49
CA GLN A 518 -25.17 13.73 16.10
C GLN A 518 -25.39 13.49 17.59
N ILE A 519 -25.33 12.22 17.99
CA ILE A 519 -25.42 11.79 19.39
C ILE A 519 -24.19 10.95 19.76
N ARG A 520 -24.00 10.77 21.05
CA ARG A 520 -23.03 9.86 21.67
C ARG A 520 -23.79 8.78 22.43
N SER A 521 -23.07 7.77 22.90
CA SER A 521 -23.59 6.63 23.64
C SER A 521 -22.64 6.18 24.74
N ALA A 522 -23.17 5.46 25.72
CA ALA A 522 -22.38 4.84 26.79
C ALA A 522 -22.69 3.35 26.91
N PHE A 523 -21.69 2.57 27.33
CA PHE A 523 -21.88 1.16 27.68
C PHE A 523 -21.74 0.98 29.19
N LEU A 524 -22.77 0.45 29.85
CA LEU A 524 -22.89 0.38 31.30
C LEU A 524 -22.91 -1.08 31.75
N MET A 525 -21.75 -1.56 32.19
CA MET A 525 -21.61 -2.92 32.72
C MET A 525 -21.21 -2.90 34.19
N THR A 526 -20.14 -2.20 34.55
CA THR A 526 -19.53 -2.25 35.87
C THR A 526 -20.48 -1.75 36.97
N GLU A 527 -20.57 -2.52 38.06
CA GLU A 527 -21.35 -2.20 39.25
C GLU A 527 -20.38 -1.92 40.42
N PRO A 528 -20.70 -0.97 41.32
CA PRO A 528 -19.77 -0.56 42.39
C PRO A 528 -19.51 -1.65 43.42
N ASP A 529 -20.52 -2.46 43.75
CA ASP A 529 -20.47 -3.40 44.88
C ASP A 529 -20.24 -4.86 44.45
N ILE A 530 -19.97 -5.10 43.15
CA ILE A 530 -19.90 -6.44 42.58
C ILE A 530 -18.66 -6.58 41.69
N ALA A 531 -18.00 -7.73 41.80
CA ALA A 531 -16.89 -8.15 40.93
C ALA A 531 -17.35 -8.36 39.48
N SER A 532 -17.53 -7.26 38.76
CA SER A 532 -18.11 -7.20 37.40
C SER A 532 -17.17 -7.73 36.30
N SER A 533 -15.92 -8.05 36.65
CA SER A 533 -14.99 -8.76 35.76
C SER A 533 -15.51 -10.14 35.37
N ASP A 534 -16.33 -10.75 36.23
CA ASP A 534 -17.19 -11.87 35.87
C ASP A 534 -18.58 -11.34 35.54
N GLY A 535 -18.93 -11.34 34.26
CA GLY A 535 -20.22 -10.83 33.78
C GLY A 535 -21.44 -11.59 34.34
N SER A 536 -21.25 -12.80 34.89
CA SER A 536 -22.34 -13.57 35.49
C SER A 536 -22.75 -13.01 36.85
N ASN A 537 -21.86 -12.25 37.49
CA ASN A 537 -22.12 -11.61 38.78
C ASN A 537 -23.00 -10.37 38.68
N ILE A 538 -23.17 -9.76 37.50
CA ILE A 538 -23.99 -8.55 37.29
C ILE A 538 -25.39 -8.71 37.92
N GLN A 539 -25.80 -7.75 38.76
CA GLN A 539 -27.02 -7.81 39.58
C GLN A 539 -28.08 -6.77 39.24
N LEU A 540 -27.79 -5.71 38.48
CA LEU A 540 -28.81 -4.73 38.08
C LEU A 540 -30.03 -5.46 37.50
N ARG A 541 -31.19 -5.32 38.13
CA ARG A 541 -32.38 -6.09 37.79
C ARG A 541 -33.07 -5.48 36.57
N ILE A 542 -33.43 -6.32 35.61
CA ILE A 542 -34.26 -5.98 34.45
C ILE A 542 -35.53 -6.82 34.57
N GLU A 543 -36.58 -6.26 35.16
CA GLU A 543 -37.79 -7.00 35.51
C GLU A 543 -38.89 -6.66 34.49
N ARG A 544 -39.52 -7.68 33.89
CA ARG A 544 -40.63 -7.44 32.96
C ARG A 544 -41.93 -7.19 33.73
N HIS A 545 -42.56 -6.05 33.48
CA HIS A 545 -43.85 -5.67 34.05
C HIS A 545 -44.86 -5.44 32.92
N GLY A 546 -45.42 -6.54 32.40
CA GLY A 546 -46.36 -6.48 31.27
C GLY A 546 -45.71 -6.03 29.96
N ASP A 547 -45.95 -4.78 29.58
CA ASP A 547 -45.56 -4.12 28.32
C ASP A 547 -44.29 -3.25 28.43
N HIS A 548 -43.57 -3.33 29.55
CA HIS A 548 -42.32 -2.62 29.77
C HIS A 548 -41.38 -3.38 30.71
N TYR A 549 -40.13 -2.94 30.78
CA TYR A 549 -39.15 -3.35 31.77
C TYR A 549 -38.98 -2.27 32.84
N LEU A 550 -38.75 -2.69 34.09
CA LEU A 550 -38.28 -1.86 35.18
C LEU A 550 -36.82 -2.20 35.51
N LEU A 551 -35.98 -1.17 35.59
CA LEU A 551 -34.58 -1.30 35.93
C LEU A 551 -34.30 -0.76 37.33
N ASN A 552 -33.61 -1.57 38.14
CA ASN A 552 -33.23 -1.23 39.50
C ASN A 552 -31.80 -1.69 39.81
N GLY A 553 -30.94 -0.78 40.24
CA GLY A 553 -29.55 -1.07 40.59
C GLY A 553 -28.63 0.12 40.39
N SER A 554 -27.32 -0.14 40.35
CA SER A 554 -26.30 0.91 40.20
C SER A 554 -25.23 0.48 39.20
N LYS A 555 -24.72 1.45 38.45
CA LYS A 555 -23.60 1.32 37.51
C LYS A 555 -22.54 2.36 37.83
N THR A 556 -21.30 2.08 37.48
CA THR A 556 -20.16 2.96 37.69
C THR A 556 -19.18 2.85 36.53
N TRP A 557 -18.25 3.79 36.42
CA TRP A 557 -17.33 3.91 35.28
C TRP A 557 -18.06 3.99 33.93
N ALA A 558 -19.23 4.62 33.90
CA ALA A 558 -20.06 4.79 32.72
C ALA A 558 -19.48 5.88 31.79
N SER A 559 -18.60 5.48 30.89
CA SER A 559 -17.86 6.39 30.01
C SER A 559 -18.77 7.09 29.00
N GLY A 560 -18.64 8.40 28.86
CA GLY A 560 -19.41 9.24 27.94
C GLY A 560 -20.61 9.94 28.58
N THR A 561 -20.95 9.60 29.83
CA THR A 561 -22.16 10.10 30.51
C THR A 561 -22.07 11.54 31.01
N GLY A 562 -20.87 12.16 30.96
CA GLY A 562 -20.72 13.59 31.22
C GLY A 562 -21.13 14.47 30.03
N ASP A 563 -21.16 13.92 28.82
CA ASP A 563 -21.42 14.65 27.60
C ASP A 563 -22.94 14.72 27.36
N GLU A 564 -23.50 15.92 27.25
CA GLU A 564 -24.94 16.13 27.01
C GLU A 564 -25.42 15.48 25.70
N ARG A 565 -24.51 15.23 24.75
CA ARG A 565 -24.81 14.54 23.49
C ARG A 565 -24.98 13.03 23.70
N CYS A 566 -24.61 12.47 24.85
CA CYS A 566 -24.78 11.06 25.16
C CYS A 566 -26.24 10.71 25.43
N LYS A 567 -26.97 10.37 24.36
CA LYS A 567 -28.44 10.18 24.41
C LYS A 567 -28.90 8.77 24.74
N ILE A 568 -28.01 7.77 24.62
CA ILE A 568 -28.39 6.36 24.75
C ILE A 568 -27.37 5.54 25.54
N TYR A 569 -27.88 4.78 26.50
CA TYR A 569 -27.09 3.85 27.31
C TYR A 569 -27.41 2.41 26.92
N LEU A 570 -26.38 1.63 26.62
CA LEU A 570 -26.47 0.17 26.51
C LEU A 570 -26.16 -0.40 27.89
N VAL A 571 -27.19 -0.84 28.60
CA VAL A 571 -27.07 -1.30 29.99
C VAL A 571 -27.09 -2.82 30.04
N MET A 572 -26.05 -3.42 30.63
CA MET A 572 -26.05 -4.84 30.96
C MET A 572 -26.70 -5.06 32.33
N GLY A 573 -27.70 -5.93 32.39
CA GLY A 573 -28.38 -6.29 33.63
C GLY A 573 -28.88 -7.74 33.61
N LYS A 574 -29.43 -8.19 34.73
CA LYS A 574 -29.98 -9.53 34.95
C LYS A 574 -31.48 -9.52 34.66
N SER A 575 -31.87 -10.13 33.53
CA SER A 575 -33.27 -10.22 33.10
C SER A 575 -33.92 -11.58 33.38
N ASN A 576 -33.10 -12.63 33.58
CA ASN A 576 -33.59 -13.98 33.79
C ASN A 576 -32.84 -14.65 34.96
N PRO A 577 -33.08 -14.21 36.21
CA PRO A 577 -32.30 -14.61 37.37
C PRO A 577 -32.33 -16.12 37.65
N ASP A 578 -33.43 -16.78 37.30
CA ASP A 578 -33.70 -18.18 37.62
C ASP A 578 -33.26 -19.16 36.52
N HIS A 579 -32.72 -18.67 35.39
CA HIS A 579 -32.27 -19.54 34.31
C HIS A 579 -31.16 -20.49 34.82
N PRO A 580 -31.21 -21.82 34.54
CA PRO A 580 -30.26 -22.79 35.11
C PRO A 580 -28.81 -22.54 34.65
N ASP A 581 -28.62 -22.10 33.41
CA ASP A 581 -27.31 -21.67 32.89
C ASP A 581 -27.02 -20.21 33.31
N PRO A 582 -25.98 -19.94 34.13
CA PRO A 582 -25.60 -18.59 34.54
C PRO A 582 -25.28 -17.64 33.38
N TYR A 583 -24.80 -18.16 32.25
CA TYR A 583 -24.44 -17.35 31.07
C TYR A 583 -25.66 -16.88 30.26
N ARG A 584 -26.86 -17.28 30.67
CA ARG A 584 -28.15 -16.91 30.07
C ARG A 584 -29.04 -16.08 31.00
N ARG A 585 -28.46 -15.49 32.05
CA ARG A 585 -29.21 -14.67 33.03
C ARG A 585 -29.16 -13.16 32.72
N GLN A 586 -28.14 -12.72 32.00
CA GLN A 586 -27.92 -11.31 31.67
C GLN A 586 -28.38 -10.96 30.26
N SER A 587 -28.78 -9.70 30.07
CA SER A 587 -29.20 -9.08 28.81
C SER A 587 -28.65 -7.68 28.65
N ILE A 588 -28.69 -7.17 27.42
CA ILE A 588 -28.40 -5.77 27.08
C ILE A 588 -29.73 -5.07 26.76
N ILE A 589 -29.97 -3.92 27.39
CA ILE A 589 -31.16 -3.10 27.17
C ILE A 589 -30.78 -1.65 26.92
N LEU A 590 -31.51 -1.00 26.01
CA LEU A 590 -31.30 0.39 25.62
C LEU A 590 -32.08 1.32 26.55
N VAL A 591 -31.41 2.30 27.16
CA VAL A 591 -32.03 3.26 28.08
C VAL A 591 -31.69 4.68 27.62
N PRO A 592 -32.67 5.46 27.14
CA PRO A 592 -32.48 6.88 26.85
C PRO A 592 -31.95 7.64 28.07
N SER A 593 -31.02 8.57 27.85
CA SER A 593 -30.31 9.26 28.94
C SER A 593 -31.20 10.12 29.84
N ASP A 594 -32.36 10.53 29.32
CA ASP A 594 -33.38 11.35 29.99
C ASP A 594 -34.51 10.52 30.62
N THR A 595 -34.39 9.19 30.63
CA THR A 595 -35.40 8.31 31.21
C THR A 595 -35.55 8.60 32.72
N PRO A 596 -36.77 8.91 33.21
CA PRO A 596 -37.00 9.16 34.63
C PRO A 596 -36.57 7.99 35.52
N GLY A 597 -36.07 8.31 36.71
CA GLY A 597 -35.57 7.34 37.69
C GLY A 597 -34.06 7.09 37.61
N MET A 598 -33.37 7.67 36.62
CA MET A 598 -31.91 7.68 36.56
C MET A 598 -31.33 8.86 37.36
N LYS A 599 -30.26 8.60 38.12
CA LYS A 599 -29.50 9.64 38.82
C LYS A 599 -28.00 9.43 38.62
N ILE A 600 -27.35 10.38 37.95
CA ILE A 600 -25.88 10.47 37.89
C ILE A 600 -25.41 11.20 39.16
N HIS A 601 -24.70 10.51 40.05
CA HIS A 601 -24.29 11.06 41.35
C HIS A 601 -23.03 11.91 41.25
N ARG A 602 -22.08 11.48 40.41
CA ARG A 602 -20.80 12.15 40.22
C ARG A 602 -20.09 11.65 38.96
N MET A 603 -19.16 12.46 38.47
CA MET A 603 -18.13 12.03 37.52
C MET A 603 -16.90 11.53 38.27
N LEU A 604 -16.27 10.48 37.75
CA LEU A 604 -15.06 9.87 38.28
C LEU A 604 -13.85 10.34 37.49
N SER A 605 -12.70 10.46 38.16
CA SER A 605 -11.43 10.77 37.52
C SER A 605 -10.55 9.55 37.35
N VAL A 606 -9.81 9.47 36.25
CA VAL A 606 -8.73 8.50 36.02
C VAL A 606 -7.42 9.16 36.42
N TYR A 607 -6.84 8.77 37.56
CA TYR A 607 -5.59 9.38 38.07
C TYR A 607 -5.63 10.93 38.12
N GLY A 608 -6.79 11.51 38.40
CA GLY A 608 -6.99 12.97 38.45
C GLY A 608 -7.45 13.61 37.14
N TYR A 609 -7.40 12.91 36.01
CA TYR A 609 -7.99 13.36 34.75
C TYR A 609 -9.50 13.13 34.76
N ASP A 610 -10.28 14.18 34.53
CA ASP A 610 -11.76 14.16 34.63
C ASP A 610 -12.46 13.78 33.31
N ASP A 611 -11.71 13.80 32.21
CA ASP A 611 -12.15 13.51 30.84
C ASP A 611 -13.36 14.34 30.40
N ALA A 612 -13.55 15.54 30.94
CA ALA A 612 -14.65 16.41 30.53
C ALA A 612 -14.53 16.79 29.04
N PRO A 613 -15.64 16.88 28.28
CA PRO A 613 -17.02 16.62 28.72
C PRO A 613 -17.37 15.13 28.77
N HIS A 614 -16.56 14.24 28.19
CA HIS A 614 -16.84 12.79 28.08
C HIS A 614 -17.19 12.14 29.43
N GLY A 615 -16.27 12.19 30.38
CA GLY A 615 -16.45 11.76 31.77
C GLY A 615 -16.81 10.28 31.98
N HIS A 616 -16.83 9.89 33.27
CA HIS A 616 -17.22 8.54 33.69
C HIS A 616 -18.20 8.60 34.88
N GLY A 617 -19.47 8.33 34.63
CA GLY A 617 -20.52 8.49 35.62
C GLY A 617 -20.68 7.32 36.59
N GLN A 618 -21.05 7.65 37.83
CA GLN A 618 -21.69 6.72 38.77
C GLN A 618 -23.19 6.97 38.78
N ILE A 619 -23.98 5.95 38.48
CA ILE A 619 -25.40 6.09 38.14
C ILE A 619 -26.24 5.10 38.93
N THR A 620 -27.34 5.56 39.52
CA THR A 620 -28.38 4.69 40.11
C THR A 620 -29.63 4.70 39.24
N PHE A 621 -30.26 3.53 39.13
CA PHE A 621 -31.53 3.28 38.47
C PHE A 621 -32.56 2.96 39.55
N THR A 622 -33.62 3.76 39.64
CA THR A 622 -34.73 3.55 40.56
C THR A 622 -36.03 3.53 39.78
N ASN A 623 -36.57 2.32 39.58
CA ASN A 623 -37.78 2.07 38.78
C ASN A 623 -37.74 2.72 37.39
N VAL A 624 -36.58 2.66 36.74
CA VAL A 624 -36.40 3.21 35.39
C VAL A 624 -37.20 2.36 34.42
N LYS A 625 -38.19 2.97 33.77
CA LYS A 625 -39.15 2.29 32.90
C LYS A 625 -38.78 2.45 31.43
N VAL A 626 -38.63 1.34 30.71
CA VAL A 626 -38.37 1.32 29.26
C VAL A 626 -39.28 0.31 28.55
N PRO A 627 -39.68 0.54 27.29
CA PRO A 627 -40.57 -0.37 26.56
C PRO A 627 -39.91 -1.73 26.29
N LEU A 628 -40.72 -2.77 25.97
CA LEU A 628 -40.18 -4.12 25.73
C LEU A 628 -39.18 -4.18 24.56
N ASP A 629 -39.40 -3.37 23.53
CA ASP A 629 -38.55 -3.31 22.33
C ASP A 629 -37.22 -2.56 22.57
N ALA A 630 -36.98 -2.04 23.78
CA ALA A 630 -35.68 -1.55 24.20
C ALA A 630 -34.65 -2.68 24.40
N LEU A 631 -35.12 -3.92 24.60
CA LEU A 631 -34.24 -5.08 24.80
C LEU A 631 -33.51 -5.42 23.49
N VAL A 632 -32.20 -5.58 23.55
CA VAL A 632 -31.38 -5.96 22.38
C VAL A 632 -31.37 -7.48 22.27
N LEU A 633 -31.73 -8.00 21.09
CA LEU A 633 -31.74 -9.43 20.70
C LEU A 633 -32.71 -10.35 21.49
N GLY A 634 -32.80 -10.22 22.81
CA GLY A 634 -33.70 -11.00 23.67
C GLY A 634 -33.19 -11.19 25.10
N GLU A 635 -34.04 -11.76 25.96
CA GLU A 635 -33.72 -12.07 27.36
C GLU A 635 -32.66 -13.18 27.44
N GLY A 636 -31.69 -13.04 28.35
CA GLY A 636 -30.60 -13.99 28.54
C GLY A 636 -29.55 -14.02 27.42
N ARG A 637 -29.57 -13.05 26.50
CA ARG A 637 -28.65 -12.98 25.34
C ARG A 637 -27.46 -12.03 25.55
N GLY A 638 -27.25 -11.53 26.77
CA GLY A 638 -26.24 -10.52 27.08
C GLY A 638 -24.80 -10.97 26.78
N PHE A 639 -24.43 -12.20 27.14
CA PHE A 639 -23.08 -12.72 26.87
C PHE A 639 -22.78 -12.86 25.37
N GLU A 640 -23.77 -13.23 24.57
CA GLU A 640 -23.63 -13.34 23.12
C GLU A 640 -23.34 -11.97 22.50
N ILE A 641 -24.12 -10.95 22.89
CA ILE A 641 -23.92 -9.57 22.44
C ILE A 641 -22.55 -9.05 22.88
N MET A 642 -22.15 -9.33 24.12
CA MET A 642 -20.85 -8.92 24.67
C MET A 642 -19.67 -9.51 23.91
N GLN A 643 -19.75 -10.78 23.50
CA GLN A 643 -18.70 -11.39 22.67
C GLN A 643 -18.60 -10.70 21.30
N GLY A 644 -19.74 -10.34 20.71
CA GLY A 644 -19.78 -9.58 19.45
C GLY A 644 -19.16 -8.18 19.58
N ARG A 645 -19.35 -7.50 20.72
CA ARG A 645 -18.81 -6.15 21.01
C ARG A 645 -17.31 -6.16 21.32
N LEU A 646 -16.87 -7.06 22.19
CA LEU A 646 -15.52 -7.01 22.76
C LEU A 646 -14.45 -7.60 21.85
N GLY A 647 -14.81 -8.49 20.93
CA GLY A 647 -13.85 -9.18 20.06
C GLY A 647 -13.02 -8.19 19.22
N PRO A 648 -13.62 -7.51 18.24
CA PRO A 648 -12.92 -6.50 17.43
C PRO A 648 -12.49 -5.27 18.24
N GLY A 649 -13.30 -4.82 19.20
CA GLY A 649 -12.98 -3.66 20.03
C GLY A 649 -11.60 -3.73 20.71
N ARG A 650 -11.20 -4.92 21.20
CA ARG A 650 -9.90 -5.13 21.85
C ARG A 650 -8.71 -4.86 20.93
N ILE A 651 -8.78 -5.25 19.66
CA ILE A 651 -7.68 -4.99 18.71
C ILE A 651 -7.63 -3.52 18.30
N HIS A 652 -8.79 -2.84 18.25
CA HIS A 652 -8.85 -1.40 17.98
C HIS A 652 -8.20 -0.58 19.11
N HIS A 653 -8.48 -0.95 20.37
CA HIS A 653 -7.81 -0.36 21.53
C HIS A 653 -6.31 -0.64 21.54
N ALA A 654 -5.90 -1.87 21.20
CA ALA A 654 -4.50 -2.24 21.12
C ALA A 654 -3.74 -1.42 20.06
N MET A 655 -4.29 -1.24 18.85
CA MET A 655 -3.64 -0.39 17.84
C MET A 655 -3.52 1.06 18.27
N ARG A 656 -4.56 1.64 18.87
CA ARG A 656 -4.45 3.01 19.42
C ARG A 656 -3.40 3.11 20.52
N ALA A 657 -3.26 2.09 21.36
CA ALA A 657 -2.19 2.05 22.38
C ALA A 657 -0.79 1.97 21.76
N ILE A 658 -0.62 1.25 20.64
CA ILE A 658 0.63 1.27 19.86
C ILE A 658 0.89 2.67 19.29
N GLY A 659 -0.14 3.34 18.78
CA GLY A 659 -0.07 4.74 18.37
C GLY A 659 0.44 5.67 19.47
N ALA A 660 -0.13 5.56 20.66
CA ALA A 660 0.33 6.30 21.83
C ALA A 660 1.80 5.97 22.18
N ALA A 661 2.21 4.71 22.08
CA ALA A 661 3.60 4.30 22.30
C ALA A 661 4.56 4.90 21.26
N GLU A 662 4.18 4.91 19.98
CA GLU A 662 4.96 5.58 18.91
C GLU A 662 5.11 7.07 19.21
N TYR A 663 4.02 7.75 19.60
CA TYR A 663 4.07 9.17 19.92
C TYR A 663 4.94 9.44 21.17
N ALA A 664 4.89 8.58 22.18
CA ALA A 664 5.77 8.68 23.34
C ALA A 664 7.25 8.47 22.97
N LEU A 665 7.54 7.56 22.03
CA LEU A 665 8.89 7.38 21.50
C LEU A 665 9.38 8.62 20.73
N GLU A 666 8.52 9.29 19.98
CA GLU A 666 8.84 10.58 19.34
C GLU A 666 9.21 11.64 20.39
N TRP A 667 8.43 11.77 21.47
CA TRP A 667 8.75 12.66 22.59
C TRP A 667 10.09 12.29 23.25
N LEU A 668 10.33 11.00 23.48
CA LEU A 668 11.59 10.49 24.03
C LEU A 668 12.77 10.91 23.16
N ILE A 669 12.72 10.63 21.85
CA ILE A 669 13.79 10.97 20.90
C ILE A 669 13.97 12.49 20.80
N ASN A 670 12.88 13.27 20.76
CA ASN A 670 12.94 14.72 20.77
C ASN A 670 13.71 15.23 22.01
N ARG A 671 13.41 14.68 23.19
CA ARG A 671 14.09 15.04 24.43
C ARG A 671 15.56 14.64 24.44
N LEU A 672 15.92 13.47 23.90
CA LEU A 672 17.32 13.05 23.82
C LEU A 672 18.18 14.01 23.00
N ASN A 673 17.57 14.66 22.01
CA ASN A 673 18.24 15.54 21.07
C ASN A 673 18.06 17.04 21.39
N ASP A 674 17.50 17.40 22.54
CA ASP A 674 17.44 18.80 23.00
C ASP A 674 18.84 19.27 23.43
N GLU A 675 19.41 20.24 22.70
CA GLU A 675 20.76 20.77 22.93
C GLU A 675 20.95 21.37 24.34
N ARG A 676 19.86 21.76 25.01
CA ARG A 676 19.89 22.33 26.36
C ARG A 676 20.02 21.25 27.44
N LYS A 677 19.84 19.97 27.10
CA LYS A 677 19.76 18.86 28.06
C LYS A 677 21.07 18.08 28.07
N LYS A 678 22.04 18.60 28.84
CA LYS A 678 23.41 18.07 28.93
C LYS A 678 23.84 17.72 30.37
N PRO A 679 23.25 16.71 31.03
CA PRO A 679 23.73 16.29 32.34
C PRO A 679 25.18 15.80 32.24
N PHE A 680 26.03 16.26 33.16
CA PHE A 680 27.46 15.94 33.20
C PHE A 680 28.20 16.28 31.89
N GLY A 681 27.78 17.36 31.21
CA GLY A 681 28.45 17.89 30.02
C GLY A 681 28.16 17.13 28.72
N LYS A 682 27.37 16.06 28.75
CA LYS A 682 27.00 15.26 27.58
C LYS A 682 25.51 15.36 27.29
N GLN A 683 25.15 15.50 26.02
CA GLN A 683 23.75 15.44 25.59
C GLN A 683 23.14 14.09 25.95
N LEU A 684 21.84 14.07 26.23
CA LEU A 684 21.13 12.84 26.60
C LEU A 684 21.31 11.70 25.58
N SER A 685 21.34 12.00 24.28
CA SER A 685 21.63 11.04 23.21
C SER A 685 23.02 10.39 23.29
N GLU A 686 23.98 10.96 24.03
CA GLU A 686 25.33 10.42 24.23
C GLU A 686 25.41 9.44 25.41
N HIS A 687 24.34 9.28 26.18
CA HIS A 687 24.27 8.32 27.29
C HIS A 687 23.75 6.98 26.80
N GLY A 688 24.60 5.94 26.81
CA GLY A 688 24.29 4.63 26.23
C GLY A 688 23.01 3.98 26.75
N VAL A 689 22.68 4.14 28.03
CA VAL A 689 21.43 3.63 28.64
C VAL A 689 20.19 4.19 27.95
N LEU A 690 20.22 5.45 27.54
CA LEU A 690 19.06 6.09 26.90
C LEU A 690 18.90 5.66 25.44
N LEU A 691 20.00 5.42 24.74
CA LEU A 691 19.96 4.80 23.40
C LEU A 691 19.45 3.36 23.47
N GLU A 692 19.81 2.61 24.52
CA GLU A 692 19.25 1.27 24.76
C GLU A 692 17.73 1.32 24.98
N TRP A 693 17.23 2.34 25.68
CA TRP A 693 15.78 2.53 25.86
C TRP A 693 15.06 2.83 24.54
N VAL A 694 15.66 3.63 23.65
CA VAL A 694 15.13 3.83 22.29
C VAL A 694 15.03 2.49 21.54
N ALA A 695 16.11 1.69 21.59
CA ALA A 695 16.15 0.39 20.93
C ALA A 695 15.11 -0.58 21.48
N LYS A 696 15.01 -0.70 22.81
CA LYS A 696 13.99 -1.53 23.48
C LYS A 696 12.58 -1.11 23.11
N SER A 697 12.29 0.19 23.14
CA SER A 697 10.97 0.72 22.78
C SER A 697 10.60 0.38 21.34
N ARG A 698 11.53 0.54 20.38
CA ARG A 698 11.29 0.14 18.97
C ARG A 698 10.99 -1.35 18.84
N ILE A 699 11.81 -2.22 19.47
CA ILE A 699 11.61 -3.68 19.44
C ILE A 699 10.22 -4.05 19.99
N GLU A 700 9.85 -3.48 21.13
CA GLU A 700 8.60 -3.81 21.81
C GLU A 700 7.37 -3.28 21.05
N ILE A 701 7.47 -2.08 20.46
CA ILE A 701 6.41 -1.49 19.62
C ILE A 701 6.18 -2.36 18.38
N ASP A 702 7.24 -2.70 17.66
CA ASP A 702 7.11 -3.48 16.41
C ASP A 702 6.61 -4.90 16.69
N ALA A 703 7.11 -5.54 17.75
CA ALA A 703 6.59 -6.84 18.19
C ALA A 703 5.11 -6.76 18.57
N SER A 704 4.70 -5.73 19.31
CA SER A 704 3.30 -5.50 19.69
C SER A 704 2.42 -5.26 18.47
N ARG A 705 2.88 -4.48 17.49
CA ARG A 705 2.20 -4.27 16.22
C ARG A 705 1.94 -5.57 15.49
N LEU A 706 2.96 -6.42 15.34
CA LEU A 706 2.80 -7.71 14.67
C LEU A 706 1.80 -8.64 15.37
N VAL A 707 1.72 -8.61 16.71
CA VAL A 707 0.71 -9.36 17.47
C VAL A 707 -0.70 -8.91 17.12
N VAL A 708 -0.94 -7.59 17.04
CA VAL A 708 -2.27 -7.06 16.71
C VAL A 708 -2.63 -7.29 15.23
N LEU A 709 -1.67 -7.13 14.31
CA LEU A 709 -1.90 -7.40 12.89
C LEU A 709 -2.23 -8.88 12.64
N ASN A 710 -1.58 -9.80 13.35
CA ASN A 710 -1.94 -11.22 13.31
C ASN A 710 -3.38 -11.45 13.79
N ALA A 711 -3.79 -10.83 14.90
CA ALA A 711 -5.17 -10.91 15.37
C ALA A 711 -6.17 -10.36 14.34
N ALA A 712 -5.88 -9.21 13.73
CA ALA A 712 -6.72 -8.60 12.70
C ALA A 712 -6.89 -9.51 11.47
N ILE A 713 -5.78 -10.06 10.96
CA ILE A 713 -5.79 -11.05 9.87
C ILE A 713 -6.66 -12.26 10.22
N LYS A 714 -6.54 -12.79 11.44
CA LYS A 714 -7.33 -13.95 11.89
C LYS A 714 -8.83 -13.65 12.00
N ILE A 715 -9.20 -12.44 12.41
CA ILE A 715 -10.60 -12.00 12.41
C ILE A 715 -11.11 -11.90 10.97
N ASP A 716 -10.34 -11.27 10.07
CA ASP A 716 -10.72 -11.12 8.66
C ASP A 716 -10.88 -12.46 7.94
N GLN A 717 -10.07 -13.47 8.28
CA GLN A 717 -10.17 -14.82 7.73
C GLN A 717 -11.47 -15.54 8.12
N MET A 718 -11.98 -15.29 9.34
CA MET A 718 -13.19 -15.93 9.85
C MET A 718 -14.01 -14.96 10.69
N ASP A 719 -13.74 -14.90 12.01
CA ASP A 719 -14.40 -13.99 12.93
C ASP A 719 -13.59 -13.84 14.24
N ALA A 720 -14.06 -12.97 15.13
CA ALA A 720 -13.45 -12.77 16.44
C ALA A 720 -13.50 -13.99 17.36
N LYS A 721 -14.43 -14.95 17.13
CA LYS A 721 -14.52 -16.17 17.92
C LYS A 721 -13.40 -17.14 17.54
N PHE A 722 -13.05 -17.19 16.25
CA PHE A 722 -11.90 -17.93 15.74
C PHE A 722 -10.59 -17.35 16.26
N ALA A 723 -10.45 -16.02 16.24
CA ALA A 723 -9.23 -15.29 16.64
C ALA A 723 -9.06 -15.06 18.15
N LEU A 724 -9.82 -15.76 19.02
CA LEU A 724 -9.83 -15.51 20.47
C LEU A 724 -8.44 -15.60 21.13
N LYS A 725 -7.55 -16.46 20.62
CA LYS A 725 -6.19 -16.61 21.15
C LYS A 725 -5.38 -15.35 20.86
N GLU A 726 -5.35 -14.95 19.59
CA GLU A 726 -4.59 -13.81 19.10
C GLU A 726 -5.12 -12.48 19.66
N ILE A 727 -6.45 -12.35 19.81
CA ILE A 727 -7.07 -11.20 20.48
C ILE A 727 -6.63 -11.12 21.95
N ALA A 728 -6.55 -12.25 22.66
CA ALA A 728 -6.09 -12.27 24.05
C ALA A 728 -4.60 -11.88 24.16
N GLU A 729 -3.75 -12.41 23.27
CA GLU A 729 -2.33 -12.04 23.19
C GLU A 729 -2.16 -10.52 23.01
N ALA A 730 -2.89 -9.92 22.06
CA ALA A 730 -2.90 -8.48 21.82
C ALA A 730 -3.37 -7.69 23.05
N LYS A 731 -4.52 -8.06 23.62
CA LYS A 731 -5.09 -7.36 24.78
C LYS A 731 -4.14 -7.34 25.97
N ILE A 732 -3.46 -8.46 26.24
CA ILE A 732 -2.55 -8.59 27.39
C ILE A 732 -1.25 -7.82 27.15
N LYS A 733 -0.59 -8.07 26.01
CA LYS A 733 0.78 -7.59 25.79
C LYS A 733 0.85 -6.10 25.52
N VAL A 734 -0.09 -5.57 24.74
CA VAL A 734 0.03 -4.23 24.15
C VAL A 734 -0.08 -3.11 25.18
N PRO A 735 -1.08 -3.08 26.09
CA PRO A 735 -1.15 -2.05 27.13
C PRO A 735 0.09 -2.03 28.04
N GLN A 736 0.67 -3.21 28.35
CA GLN A 736 1.89 -3.29 29.14
C GLN A 736 3.06 -2.62 28.40
N VAL A 737 3.28 -2.96 27.13
CA VAL A 737 4.34 -2.36 26.32
C VAL A 737 4.14 -0.85 26.17
N ALA A 738 2.92 -0.41 25.89
CA ALA A 738 2.64 1.02 25.74
C ALA A 738 2.96 1.80 27.03
N LEU A 739 2.64 1.24 28.20
CA LEU A 739 3.02 1.82 29.49
C LEU A 739 4.54 1.87 29.68
N GLU A 740 5.27 0.79 29.35
CA GLU A 740 6.73 0.73 29.48
C GLU A 740 7.42 1.77 28.60
N VAL A 741 6.93 1.98 27.38
CA VAL A 741 7.47 3.01 26.46
C VAL A 741 7.18 4.42 26.98
N VAL A 742 5.94 4.69 27.42
CA VAL A 742 5.58 5.99 28.00
C VAL A 742 6.37 6.27 29.27
N ASP A 743 6.58 5.29 30.13
CA ASP A 743 7.36 5.42 31.37
C ASP A 743 8.82 5.80 31.09
N ARG A 744 9.46 5.15 30.09
CA ARG A 744 10.80 5.57 29.63
C ARG A 744 10.81 7.00 29.11
N ALA A 745 9.79 7.41 28.37
CA ALA A 745 9.66 8.78 27.87
C ALA A 745 9.51 9.78 29.04
N ILE A 746 8.68 9.47 30.04
CA ILE A 746 8.52 10.28 31.26
C ILE A 746 9.86 10.42 31.98
N GLN A 747 10.56 9.30 32.21
CA GLN A 747 11.83 9.27 32.94
C GLN A 747 12.91 10.12 32.25
N VAL A 748 12.96 10.12 30.91
CA VAL A 748 13.87 10.96 30.11
C VAL A 748 13.53 12.46 30.18
N HIS A 749 12.27 12.81 30.40
CA HIS A 749 11.84 14.20 30.61
C HIS A 749 12.07 14.71 32.05
N GLY A 750 12.22 13.81 33.03
CA GLY A 750 12.31 14.14 34.45
C GLY A 750 10.98 14.70 34.95
N ALA A 751 11.02 15.71 35.84
CA ALA A 751 9.81 16.32 36.42
C ALA A 751 8.81 16.85 35.36
N VAL A 752 9.29 17.27 34.18
CA VAL A 752 8.44 17.72 33.07
C VAL A 752 7.55 16.59 32.52
N GLY A 753 8.00 15.33 32.58
CA GLY A 753 7.26 14.19 32.06
C GLY A 753 6.02 13.82 32.89
N VAL A 754 5.97 14.24 34.16
CA VAL A 754 4.82 13.99 35.05
C VAL A 754 3.87 15.19 35.14
N GLY A 755 4.16 16.28 34.44
CA GLY A 755 3.35 17.50 34.39
C GLY A 755 2.53 17.64 33.12
N GLN A 756 1.89 18.81 32.96
CA GLN A 756 1.03 19.16 31.82
C GLN A 756 1.77 19.68 30.58
N ASP A 757 3.07 19.93 30.70
CA ASP A 757 3.89 20.46 29.60
C ASP A 757 4.15 19.44 28.48
N THR A 758 3.84 18.16 28.74
CA THR A 758 3.90 17.07 27.77
C THR A 758 2.63 16.24 27.87
N PRO A 759 2.23 15.52 26.81
CA PRO A 759 1.07 14.63 26.88
C PRO A 759 1.36 13.33 27.67
N LEU A 760 2.60 13.09 28.10
CA LEU A 760 3.05 11.80 28.62
C LEU A 760 2.31 11.35 29.89
N ALA A 761 2.07 12.28 30.83
CA ALA A 761 1.39 11.97 32.08
C ALA A 761 -0.07 11.54 31.85
N SER A 762 -0.78 12.24 30.95
CA SER A 762 -2.15 11.86 30.61
C SER A 762 -2.16 10.55 29.81
N MET A 763 -1.28 10.39 28.83
CA MET A 763 -1.15 9.14 28.07
C MET A 763 -0.95 7.93 29.00
N TRP A 764 -0.05 8.04 29.98
CA TRP A 764 0.19 6.96 30.96
C TRP A 764 -1.07 6.63 31.76
N ALA A 765 -1.76 7.64 32.30
CA ALA A 765 -2.97 7.46 33.10
C ALA A 765 -4.07 6.72 32.33
N HIS A 766 -4.32 7.12 31.08
CA HIS A 766 -5.35 6.51 30.25
C HIS A 766 -4.94 5.10 29.80
N LEU A 767 -3.70 4.89 29.37
CA LEU A 767 -3.20 3.56 28.98
C LEU A 767 -3.28 2.56 30.15
N ARG A 768 -3.07 3.02 31.39
CA ARG A 768 -3.12 2.16 32.57
C ARG A 768 -4.50 1.54 32.77
N THR A 769 -5.57 2.21 32.32
CA THR A 769 -6.94 1.69 32.41
C THR A 769 -7.15 0.47 31.51
N LEU A 770 -6.44 0.35 30.37
CA LEU A 770 -6.63 -0.75 29.40
C LEU A 770 -6.18 -2.12 29.92
N ARG A 771 -5.41 -2.16 31.01
CA ARG A 771 -5.10 -3.40 31.73
C ARG A 771 -6.31 -3.93 32.53
N ILE A 772 -7.33 -3.11 32.74
CA ILE A 772 -8.55 -3.41 33.51
C ILE A 772 -9.77 -3.46 32.58
N ALA A 773 -9.92 -2.47 31.69
CA ALA A 773 -11.02 -2.36 30.74
C ALA A 773 -11.06 -3.56 29.78
N ASP A 774 -12.26 -3.90 29.29
CA ASP A 774 -12.53 -5.06 28.43
C ASP A 774 -12.05 -6.42 29.01
N GLY A 775 -11.93 -6.49 30.34
CA GLY A 775 -11.54 -7.65 31.14
C GLY A 775 -10.10 -7.55 31.62
N PRO A 776 -9.81 -7.81 32.91
CA PRO A 776 -8.46 -7.66 33.47
C PRO A 776 -7.47 -8.64 32.85
N ASP A 777 -6.19 -8.24 32.76
CA ASP A 777 -5.11 -9.04 32.16
C ASP A 777 -5.08 -10.47 32.72
N GLU A 778 -5.26 -10.64 34.03
CA GLU A 778 -5.19 -11.91 34.73
C GLU A 778 -6.29 -12.88 34.28
N ALA A 779 -7.49 -12.37 33.98
CA ALA A 779 -8.58 -13.20 33.45
C ALA A 779 -8.24 -13.73 32.05
N HIS A 780 -7.65 -12.88 31.21
CA HIS A 780 -7.20 -13.25 29.87
C HIS A 780 -6.02 -14.22 29.90
N LEU A 781 -5.03 -13.97 30.76
CA LEU A 781 -3.88 -14.87 31.00
C LEU A 781 -4.35 -16.25 31.45
N HIS A 782 -5.26 -16.30 32.42
CA HIS A 782 -5.83 -17.56 32.92
C HIS A 782 -6.59 -18.32 31.82
N GLN A 783 -7.44 -17.62 31.05
CA GLN A 783 -8.20 -18.24 29.96
C GLN A 783 -7.27 -18.76 28.85
N LEU A 784 -6.29 -17.96 28.43
CA LEU A 784 -5.33 -18.31 27.39
C LEU A 784 -4.48 -19.51 27.82
N GLY A 785 -3.88 -19.47 29.03
CA GLY A 785 -3.07 -20.55 29.57
C GLY A 785 -3.85 -21.86 29.76
N ARG A 786 -5.09 -21.79 30.28
CA ARG A 786 -5.97 -22.95 30.41
C ARG A 786 -6.31 -23.57 29.05
N ARG A 787 -6.60 -22.74 28.04
CA ARG A 787 -6.94 -23.20 26.69
C ARG A 787 -5.73 -23.85 26.00
N GLU A 788 -4.58 -23.19 26.01
CA GLU A 788 -3.33 -23.68 25.41
C GLU A 788 -2.94 -25.04 26.01
N ASN A 789 -2.96 -25.16 27.34
CA ASN A 789 -2.66 -26.41 28.03
C ASN A 789 -3.69 -27.50 27.70
N LYS A 790 -5.00 -27.21 27.79
CA LYS A 790 -6.06 -28.19 27.52
C LYS A 790 -6.01 -28.72 26.09
N GLN A 791 -5.75 -27.87 25.10
CA GLN A 791 -5.77 -28.25 23.69
C GLN A 791 -4.58 -29.12 23.29
N ARG A 792 -3.41 -28.91 23.91
CA ARG A 792 -2.15 -29.53 23.46
C ARG A 792 -1.62 -30.62 24.38
N LYS A 793 -2.06 -30.71 25.64
CA LYS A 793 -1.44 -31.59 26.66
C LYS A 793 -1.28 -33.05 26.21
N ASP A 794 -2.34 -33.67 25.67
CA ASP A 794 -2.35 -35.10 25.38
C ASP A 794 -1.61 -35.40 24.07
N GLU A 795 -1.71 -34.48 23.10
CA GLU A 795 -0.96 -34.52 21.85
C GLU A 795 0.55 -34.39 22.10
N VAL A 796 0.97 -33.38 22.87
CA VAL A 796 2.38 -33.11 23.19
C VAL A 796 2.98 -34.27 23.98
N LYS A 797 2.28 -34.80 25.00
CA LYS A 797 2.73 -35.97 25.76
C LYS A 797 2.94 -37.18 24.85
N ARG A 798 1.98 -37.49 23.98
CA ARG A 798 2.06 -38.61 23.05
C ARG A 798 3.21 -38.43 22.06
N ARG A 799 3.34 -37.24 21.47
CA ARG A 799 4.39 -36.91 20.50
C ARG A 799 5.77 -37.05 21.12
N LEU A 800 5.98 -36.52 22.32
CA LEU A 800 7.25 -36.65 23.05
C LEU A 800 7.54 -38.11 23.41
N ALA A 801 6.54 -38.88 23.87
CA ALA A 801 6.72 -40.30 24.15
C ALA A 801 7.12 -41.09 22.89
N GLN A 802 6.50 -40.80 21.74
CA GLN A 802 6.87 -41.41 20.46
C GLN A 802 8.30 -41.04 20.02
N GLN A 803 8.68 -39.77 20.17
CA GLN A 803 10.04 -39.31 19.89
C GLN A 803 11.07 -39.99 20.79
N LEU A 804 10.78 -40.14 22.08
CA LEU A 804 11.64 -40.83 23.04
C LEU A 804 11.76 -42.32 22.72
N ALA A 805 10.65 -43.01 22.42
CA ALA A 805 10.67 -44.41 22.02
C ALA A 805 11.43 -44.63 20.71
N LYS A 806 11.27 -43.73 19.73
CA LYS A 806 12.04 -43.78 18.47
C LYS A 806 13.53 -43.54 18.71
N THR A 807 13.87 -42.61 19.60
CA THR A 807 15.26 -42.35 20.01
C THR A 807 15.88 -43.61 20.62
N GLU A 808 15.15 -44.30 21.50
CA GLU A 808 15.62 -45.54 22.13
C GLU A 808 15.81 -46.67 21.13
N PHE A 809 14.85 -46.86 20.22
CA PHE A 809 14.98 -47.79 19.12
C PHE A 809 16.21 -47.50 18.25
N LEU A 810 16.50 -46.22 17.98
CA LEU A 810 17.66 -45.83 17.18
C LEU A 810 18.97 -46.19 17.88
N PHE A 811 19.12 -45.88 19.18
CA PHE A 811 20.30 -46.28 19.96
C PHE A 811 20.56 -47.79 19.89
N GLN A 812 19.52 -48.59 20.14
CA GLN A 812 19.62 -50.06 20.09
C GLN A 812 19.97 -50.56 18.69
N SER A 813 19.32 -50.02 17.65
CA SER A 813 19.56 -50.43 16.26
C SER A 813 20.95 -50.09 15.75
N MET A 814 21.58 -49.05 16.30
CA MET A 814 22.90 -48.58 15.92
C MET A 814 24.02 -49.13 16.82
N GLY A 815 23.67 -49.81 17.93
CA GLY A 815 24.65 -50.30 18.90
C GLY A 815 25.46 -49.17 19.57
N VAL A 816 24.86 -47.99 19.72
CA VAL A 816 25.52 -46.83 20.34
C VAL A 816 24.91 -46.60 21.71
N ASP A 817 25.75 -46.34 22.71
CA ASP A 817 25.30 -45.98 24.06
C ASP A 817 25.01 -44.48 24.18
N ARG A 818 24.10 -44.13 25.10
CA ARG A 818 23.94 -42.73 25.51
C ARG A 818 25.22 -42.26 26.19
N ASN A 819 25.88 -41.29 25.58
CA ASN A 819 27.02 -40.63 26.20
C ASN A 819 26.51 -39.68 27.29
N GLU A 820 26.42 -40.18 28.52
CA GLU A 820 26.19 -39.33 29.68
C GLU A 820 27.51 -38.68 30.12
N LEU A 821 27.49 -37.36 30.29
CA LEU A 821 28.68 -36.60 30.68
C LEU A 821 29.25 -37.15 31.99
N GLY A 822 30.47 -37.69 31.93
CA GLY A 822 31.17 -38.21 33.10
C GLY A 822 30.87 -39.68 33.43
N ASN A 823 30.09 -40.40 32.64
CA ASN A 823 29.73 -41.80 32.91
C ASN A 823 30.97 -42.69 33.12
N ALA A 824 32.00 -42.52 32.27
CA ALA A 824 33.27 -43.24 32.42
C ALA A 824 34.05 -42.89 33.70
N LYS A 825 33.89 -41.65 34.22
CA LYS A 825 34.57 -41.19 35.45
C LYS A 825 33.87 -41.68 36.72
N PHE A 826 32.55 -41.85 36.68
CA PHE A 826 31.74 -42.26 37.84
C PHE A 826 31.44 -43.77 37.89
N ASN A 827 31.31 -44.46 36.76
CA ASN A 827 31.21 -45.93 36.76
C ASN A 827 32.51 -46.62 37.19
N ALA A 828 33.66 -45.94 37.09
CA ALA A 828 34.92 -46.44 37.64
C ALA A 828 35.04 -46.25 39.17
N LYS A 829 34.08 -45.58 39.82
CA LYS A 829 34.07 -45.35 41.28
C LYS A 829 33.11 -46.26 42.06
N LEU A 830 32.18 -46.93 41.38
CA LEU A 830 31.39 -48.04 41.92
C LEU A 830 32.15 -49.34 41.67
#